data_AF-A0A936G9Q9-F1
#
_entry.id   AF-A0A936G9Q9-F1
#
_cell.length_a   1.000
_cell.length_b   1.000
_cell.length_c   1.000
_cell.angle_alpha   90.00
_cell.angle_beta   90.00
_cell.angle_gamma   90.00
#
_symmetry.space_group_name_H-M   'P 1'
#
loop_
_entity.id
_entity.type
_entity.pdbx_description
1 polymer ?
#
loop_
_entity_poly.entity_id
_entity_poly.type
_entity_poly.pdbx_seq_one_letter_code
_entity_poly.pdbx_strand_id
1 'polypeptide(L)'
;MTEQEYILAGITAFKSGDRQKASSILSQLVKEYPKSERGWYLLGMSVSTAEQRQYCFRQVLSINPNNPDAKKQLALHSPLPAVPTPQAFTPPSPRSEQVTTPLPASEQAFRSAPPFISYEEEQEPDEPAEAVEEEKESAKQAAAAKKKKDRLILIGSAVAGVVILICTFIATIVMLNGSFLRPVSSAPQIQTSPSPTRQAPTVTSTSTQLPPTQLPTPLPTVAYTPLYEEAPCLFDTPDNVKVTCGYAIVPENRTANSTDTIKLAVAVFHSTSIHPEPDPVMFLQGGPGGEAVRLSANAYEVLVQPFISERDYITFDQRGTGLSEPALKCDELDKVYRQDMYGMIDPESHEYVYKNALLSCNGLLLANGVDLSAYSTVESAADLRDIVKLLGYEKVNLYGASYGTRLALVTMRNHPEIVRSSILDSVVPIESNALNEYPNAVDSALSKLFTSCAANPECNRAYPDLENVFWELVKELDANPVTLSTSAYPMGTVTETVDGYYLLSVIMGLEKSSDLINTAPQTIYRVKAKDYSTLTAAQYSLPYAFDGITPGLYVSMMCREHVLATTQEELQATTEKINVNDVMWRPFYGDFVKMFDACKAWGVTGPDLGEKEAVVSDIPSLIIEGAYDPATPPFYGKQIGEDLSNSFYFEFPNMGHVPTGSDSSGCAMQIALDFIKNPAVEPDRTCLNKIKEVEFLVPYTGEPAIELITKSASGVTVDIPADWYYDEGFFVRYSSPFDITQVGVFSDTVTIQELKDYFSSSAYGYRGLDNAPAEAGVRDANGLTWKLYYSTSNGRPVDVAAAENGFNTLIIIMFSHPDEHEALYRTLFLPMVDSAR
;
A
#
# COMPACT_ATOMS: atom_id res chain seq x y z
N MET A 1 37.66 24.54 -12.49
CA MET A 1 37.40 23.42 -11.55
C MET A 1 37.74 22.14 -12.29
N THR A 2 38.10 21.05 -11.61
CA THR A 2 38.23 19.74 -12.27
C THR A 2 36.85 19.26 -12.75
N GLU A 3 36.82 18.33 -13.71
CA GLU A 3 35.57 17.75 -14.24
C GLU A 3 34.69 17.21 -13.11
N GLN A 4 35.28 16.50 -12.15
CA GLN A 4 34.56 15.93 -11.01
C GLN A 4 34.00 16.99 -10.06
N GLU A 5 34.72 18.09 -9.83
CA GLU A 5 34.23 19.22 -9.03
C GLU A 5 33.05 19.92 -9.71
N TYR A 6 33.07 20.07 -11.03
CA TYR A 6 31.93 20.60 -11.77
C TYR A 6 30.73 19.66 -11.74
N ILE A 7 30.94 18.34 -11.88
CA ILE A 7 29.87 17.33 -11.77
C ILE A 7 29.24 17.40 -10.37
N LEU A 8 30.07 17.41 -9.33
CA LEU A 8 29.59 17.44 -7.95
C LEU A 8 28.81 18.73 -7.66
N ALA A 9 29.32 19.89 -8.10
CA ALA A 9 28.65 21.17 -7.94
C ALA A 9 27.33 21.23 -8.73
N GLY A 10 27.31 20.70 -9.95
CA GLY A 10 26.11 20.61 -10.79
C GLY A 10 25.04 19.69 -10.21
N ILE A 11 25.42 18.50 -9.72
CA ILE A 11 24.51 17.57 -9.03
C ILE A 11 23.98 18.19 -7.74
N THR A 12 24.84 18.86 -6.97
CA THR A 12 24.43 19.51 -5.71
C THR A 12 23.39 20.59 -5.99
N ALA A 13 23.62 21.44 -7.00
CA ALA A 13 22.63 22.45 -7.42
C ALA A 13 21.34 21.83 -7.97
N PHE A 14 21.44 20.71 -8.71
CA PHE A 14 20.27 20.02 -9.26
C PHE A 14 19.43 19.38 -8.16
N LYS A 15 20.06 18.72 -7.17
CA LYS A 15 19.40 18.10 -6.01
C LYS A 15 18.80 19.11 -5.06
N SER A 16 19.36 20.32 -4.97
CA SER A 16 18.77 21.42 -4.18
C SER A 16 17.59 22.11 -4.88
N GLY A 17 17.14 21.61 -6.04
CA GLY A 17 16.05 22.18 -6.83
C GLY A 17 16.42 23.40 -7.68
N ASP A 18 17.67 23.88 -7.61
CA ASP A 18 18.15 25.05 -8.34
C ASP A 18 18.64 24.65 -9.74
N ARG A 19 17.67 24.34 -10.61
CA ARG A 19 17.92 23.89 -12.00
C ARG A 19 18.64 24.94 -12.85
N GLN A 20 18.44 26.24 -12.57
CA GLN A 20 19.10 27.32 -13.30
C GLN A 20 20.59 27.39 -12.96
N LYS A 21 20.94 27.24 -11.68
CA LYS A 21 22.34 27.15 -11.26
C LYS A 21 22.99 25.85 -11.71
N ALA A 22 22.27 24.73 -11.64
CA ALA A 22 22.76 23.43 -12.13
C ALA A 22 23.08 23.49 -13.62
N SER A 23 22.14 23.98 -14.45
CA SER A 23 22.36 24.12 -15.88
C SER A 23 23.47 25.12 -16.21
N SER A 24 23.65 26.20 -15.44
CA SER A 24 24.78 27.13 -15.61
C SER A 24 26.14 26.45 -15.36
N ILE A 25 26.27 25.74 -14.23
CA ILE A 25 27.51 25.03 -13.84
C ILE A 25 27.81 23.90 -14.83
N LEU A 26 26.80 23.11 -15.20
CA LEU A 26 26.94 21.99 -16.12
C LEU A 26 27.16 22.46 -17.57
N SER A 27 26.64 23.63 -17.95
CA SER A 27 26.97 24.27 -19.23
C SER A 27 28.43 24.70 -19.29
N GLN A 28 28.99 25.18 -18.17
CA GLN A 28 30.40 25.51 -18.08
C GLN A 28 31.28 24.24 -18.12
N LEU A 29 30.82 23.17 -17.46
CA LEU A 29 31.46 21.85 -17.52
C LEU A 29 31.59 21.34 -18.94
N VAL A 30 30.49 21.27 -19.70
CA VAL A 30 30.54 20.69 -21.06
C VAL A 30 31.29 21.57 -22.05
N LYS A 31 31.48 22.86 -21.75
CA LYS A 31 32.38 23.75 -22.52
C LYS A 31 33.85 23.43 -22.25
N GLU A 32 34.21 23.17 -21.00
CA GLU A 32 35.60 22.89 -20.59
C GLU A 32 35.99 21.42 -20.85
N TYR A 33 35.02 20.50 -20.76
CA TYR A 33 35.14 19.05 -20.94
C TYR A 33 34.10 18.52 -21.93
N PRO A 34 34.23 18.82 -23.24
CA PRO A 34 33.19 18.52 -24.24
C PRO A 34 32.97 17.03 -24.50
N LYS A 35 33.87 16.15 -24.05
CA LYS A 35 33.73 14.69 -24.14
C LYS A 35 33.17 14.05 -22.86
N SER A 36 32.70 14.84 -21.90
CA SER A 36 32.09 14.33 -20.67
C SER A 36 30.69 13.77 -20.96
N GLU A 37 30.60 12.45 -21.10
CA GLU A 37 29.31 11.76 -21.26
C GLU A 37 28.35 12.11 -20.12
N ARG A 38 28.85 12.02 -18.88
CA ARG A 38 28.09 12.32 -17.66
C ARG A 38 27.75 13.80 -17.55
N GLY A 39 28.64 14.69 -17.98
CA GLY A 39 28.39 16.13 -18.02
C GLY A 39 27.24 16.51 -18.94
N TRP A 40 27.24 15.98 -20.17
CA TRP A 40 26.15 16.22 -21.13
C TRP A 40 24.82 15.62 -20.68
N TYR A 41 24.85 14.42 -20.07
CA TYR A 41 23.64 13.79 -19.55
C TYR A 41 23.03 14.63 -18.43
N LEU A 42 23.83 15.04 -17.45
CA LEU A 42 23.38 15.87 -16.33
C LEU A 42 22.89 17.25 -16.80
N LEU A 43 23.56 17.85 -17.79
CA LEU A 43 23.09 19.10 -18.39
C LEU A 43 21.70 18.91 -19.01
N GLY A 44 21.50 17.82 -19.77
CA GLY A 44 20.21 17.44 -20.36
C GLY A 44 19.11 17.25 -19.32
N MET A 45 19.42 16.73 -18.13
CA MET A 45 18.46 16.63 -17.03
C MET A 45 18.13 18.00 -16.39
N SER A 46 19.05 18.97 -16.48
CA SER A 46 18.95 20.27 -15.80
C SER A 46 18.32 21.40 -16.63
N VAL A 47 18.33 21.32 -17.95
CA VAL A 47 17.78 22.36 -18.84
C VAL A 47 16.26 22.30 -18.98
N SER A 48 15.66 23.43 -19.31
CA SER A 48 14.21 23.64 -19.20
C SER A 48 13.42 23.32 -20.47
N THR A 49 14.00 23.49 -21.67
CA THR A 49 13.27 23.28 -22.94
C THR A 49 13.54 21.91 -23.55
N ALA A 50 12.55 21.34 -24.23
CA ALA A 50 12.66 20.02 -24.85
C ALA A 50 13.78 19.96 -25.90
N GLU A 51 13.99 21.03 -26.66
CA GLU A 51 15.03 21.14 -27.69
C GLU A 51 16.43 21.09 -27.06
N GLN A 52 16.63 21.79 -25.94
CA GLN A 52 17.89 21.79 -25.20
C GLN A 52 18.18 20.42 -24.60
N ARG A 53 17.16 19.73 -24.08
CA ARG A 53 17.29 18.36 -23.55
C ARG A 53 17.68 17.38 -24.64
N GLN A 54 16.95 17.39 -25.76
CA GLN A 54 17.26 16.54 -26.91
C GLN A 54 18.68 16.79 -27.42
N TYR A 55 19.11 18.05 -27.52
CA TYR A 55 20.46 18.39 -27.94
C TYR A 55 21.50 17.76 -27.01
N CYS A 56 21.34 17.91 -25.68
CA CYS A 56 22.26 17.35 -24.70
C CYS A 56 22.33 15.82 -24.76
N PHE A 57 21.18 15.13 -24.83
CA PHE A 57 21.16 13.66 -24.91
C PHE A 57 21.70 13.13 -26.25
N ARG A 58 21.57 13.89 -27.35
CA ARG A 58 22.27 13.55 -28.61
C ARG A 58 23.78 13.71 -28.49
N GLN A 59 24.28 14.69 -27.70
CA GLN A 59 25.71 14.78 -27.40
C GLN A 59 26.18 13.61 -26.52
N VAL A 60 25.36 13.11 -25.59
CA VAL A 60 25.67 11.87 -24.85
C VAL A 60 25.84 10.70 -25.83
N LEU A 61 24.91 10.53 -26.78
CA LEU A 61 24.98 9.46 -27.77
C LEU A 61 26.10 9.63 -28.82
N SER A 62 26.56 10.86 -29.08
CA SER A 62 27.74 11.08 -29.94
C SER A 62 29.04 10.65 -29.27
N ILE A 63 29.07 10.67 -27.93
CA ILE A 63 30.19 10.20 -27.11
C ILE A 63 30.10 8.69 -26.84
N ASN A 64 28.91 8.21 -26.43
CA ASN A 64 28.60 6.81 -26.18
C ASN A 64 27.28 6.41 -26.88
N PRO A 65 27.35 5.87 -28.11
CA PRO A 65 26.18 5.47 -28.89
C PRO A 65 25.30 4.39 -28.23
N ASN A 66 25.80 3.72 -27.20
CA ASN A 66 25.11 2.65 -26.49
C ASN A 66 24.55 3.07 -25.13
N ASN A 67 24.65 4.34 -24.73
CA ASN A 67 24.09 4.80 -23.45
C ASN A 67 22.56 4.58 -23.42
N PRO A 68 22.05 3.68 -22.57
CA PRO A 68 20.63 3.31 -22.57
C PRO A 68 19.74 4.44 -22.04
N ASP A 69 20.25 5.22 -21.09
CA ASP A 69 19.51 6.30 -20.45
C ASP A 69 19.27 7.47 -21.41
N ALA A 70 20.28 7.86 -22.20
CA ALA A 70 20.13 8.91 -23.20
C ALA A 70 19.19 8.49 -24.35
N LYS A 71 19.19 7.20 -24.75
CA LYS A 71 18.21 6.66 -25.71
C LYS A 71 16.80 6.74 -25.17
N LYS A 72 16.59 6.36 -23.91
CA LYS A 72 15.30 6.44 -23.22
C LYS A 72 14.81 7.89 -23.14
N GLN A 73 15.67 8.82 -22.72
CA GLN A 73 15.31 10.25 -22.62
C GLN A 73 15.00 10.89 -23.99
N LEU A 74 15.69 10.49 -25.06
CA LEU A 74 15.36 10.95 -26.41
C LEU A 74 14.04 10.38 -26.94
N ALA A 75 13.72 9.13 -26.63
CA ALA A 75 12.43 8.53 -26.98
C ALA A 75 11.26 9.22 -26.28
N LEU A 76 11.45 9.64 -25.01
CA LEU A 76 10.46 10.38 -24.23
C LEU A 76 10.21 11.81 -24.74
N HIS A 77 11.17 12.40 -25.44
CA HIS A 77 11.12 13.80 -25.84
C HIS A 77 11.04 14.03 -27.36
N SER A 78 11.08 12.98 -28.19
CA SER A 78 10.91 13.14 -29.65
C SER A 78 9.43 13.33 -30.01
N PRO A 79 9.08 14.23 -30.96
CA PRO A 79 7.73 14.29 -31.48
C PRO A 79 7.38 12.96 -32.16
N LEU A 80 6.16 12.46 -31.94
CA LEU A 80 5.64 11.27 -32.58
C LEU A 80 5.82 11.37 -34.11
N PRO A 81 6.20 10.30 -34.82
CA PRO A 81 6.26 10.33 -36.27
C PRO A 81 4.87 10.64 -36.84
N ALA A 82 4.83 11.51 -37.86
CA ALA A 82 3.61 11.77 -38.60
C ALA A 82 3.06 10.44 -39.15
N VAL A 83 1.78 10.20 -38.88
CA VAL A 83 1.03 9.05 -39.41
C VAL A 83 1.21 9.01 -40.94
N PRO A 84 1.63 7.88 -41.53
CA PRO A 84 1.65 7.75 -42.98
C PRO A 84 0.22 7.88 -43.50
N THR A 85 -0.01 8.82 -44.42
CA THR A 85 -1.28 8.95 -45.14
C THR A 85 -1.66 7.57 -45.71
N PRO A 86 -2.87 7.04 -45.44
CA PRO A 86 -3.25 5.73 -45.94
C PRO A 86 -3.15 5.70 -47.46
N GLN A 87 -2.37 4.77 -48.00
CA GLN A 87 -2.45 4.43 -49.42
C GLN A 87 -3.90 4.03 -49.73
N ALA A 88 -4.46 4.66 -50.75
CA ALA A 88 -5.81 4.43 -51.20
C ALA A 88 -6.02 2.92 -51.46
N PHE A 89 -6.94 2.34 -50.69
CA PHE A 89 -7.47 1.02 -50.94
C PHE A 89 -8.15 1.04 -52.32
N THR A 90 -7.57 0.39 -53.33
CA THR A 90 -8.27 0.09 -54.59
C THR A 90 -9.23 -1.07 -54.34
N PRO A 91 -10.55 -0.87 -54.43
CA PRO A 91 -11.51 -1.95 -54.27
C PRO A 91 -11.50 -2.86 -55.51
N PRO A 92 -11.76 -4.17 -55.37
CA PRO A 92 -11.97 -5.04 -56.52
C PRO A 92 -13.28 -4.65 -57.25
N SER A 93 -13.23 -4.60 -58.59
CA SER A 93 -14.37 -4.27 -59.45
C SER A 93 -15.60 -5.14 -59.19
N PRO A 94 -16.78 -4.55 -58.95
CA PRO A 94 -18.04 -5.28 -58.99
C PRO A 94 -18.61 -5.32 -60.41
N ARG A 95 -18.97 -6.51 -60.88
CA ARG A 95 -19.67 -6.72 -62.15
C ARG A 95 -21.19 -6.71 -61.92
N SER A 96 -21.79 -5.60 -62.33
CA SER A 96 -23.13 -5.41 -62.94
C SER A 96 -24.32 -6.26 -62.44
N GLU A 97 -25.36 -5.63 -61.88
CA GLU A 97 -26.52 -5.11 -62.63
C GLU A 97 -27.58 -4.46 -61.72
N GLN A 98 -28.35 -3.56 -62.32
CA GLN A 98 -29.20 -2.51 -61.74
C GLN A 98 -30.61 -2.98 -61.28
N VAL A 99 -31.36 -2.02 -60.69
CA VAL A 99 -32.83 -1.74 -60.77
C VAL A 99 -33.63 -2.15 -59.52
N THR A 100 -34.50 -1.37 -58.82
CA THR A 100 -34.96 0.05 -58.76
C THR A 100 -35.93 0.21 -57.54
N THR A 101 -35.84 1.32 -56.77
CA THR A 101 -36.90 2.17 -56.09
C THR A 101 -38.08 1.59 -55.24
N PRO A 102 -38.81 2.37 -54.38
CA PRO A 102 -38.56 3.71 -53.75
C PRO A 102 -38.91 3.87 -52.22
N LEU A 103 -38.52 5.06 -51.70
CA LEU A 103 -38.81 5.86 -50.46
C LEU A 103 -40.29 5.96 -49.95
N PRO A 104 -40.66 6.59 -48.79
CA PRO A 104 -40.14 7.83 -48.11
C PRO A 104 -40.21 7.87 -46.54
N ALA A 105 -40.11 8.96 -45.74
CA ALA A 105 -39.27 10.18 -45.57
C ALA A 105 -39.77 10.96 -44.32
N SER A 106 -38.88 11.61 -43.52
CA SER A 106 -39.03 12.95 -42.86
C SER A 106 -37.84 13.26 -41.90
N GLU A 107 -36.91 14.17 -42.24
CA GLU A 107 -36.73 15.61 -41.84
C GLU A 107 -35.92 15.83 -40.52
N GLN A 108 -34.61 16.19 -40.53
CA GLN A 108 -33.91 17.52 -40.60
C GLN A 108 -34.18 18.47 -39.40
N ALA A 109 -33.22 19.16 -38.75
CA ALA A 109 -31.97 19.79 -39.22
C ALA A 109 -30.94 20.12 -38.09
N PHE A 110 -29.65 20.18 -38.46
CA PHE A 110 -28.55 20.88 -37.75
C PHE A 110 -28.04 22.04 -38.63
N ARG A 111 -27.61 23.16 -38.04
CA ARG A 111 -26.88 24.26 -38.71
C ARG A 111 -25.53 24.56 -38.05
N SER A 112 -24.65 25.03 -38.92
CA SER A 112 -23.20 25.23 -38.91
C SER A 112 -22.62 26.39 -38.07
N ALA A 113 -21.34 26.27 -37.73
CA ALA A 113 -20.44 27.33 -37.24
C ALA A 113 -19.67 28.05 -38.38
N PRO A 114 -19.17 29.29 -38.18
CA PRO A 114 -18.19 29.97 -39.05
C PRO A 114 -16.82 30.28 -38.37
N PRO A 115 -15.79 30.75 -39.13
CA PRO A 115 -14.35 30.62 -38.81
C PRO A 115 -13.57 31.92 -38.46
N PHE A 116 -12.26 31.71 -38.18
CA PHE A 116 -11.13 32.58 -37.78
C PHE A 116 -10.73 33.78 -38.67
N ILE A 117 -10.06 34.80 -38.07
CA ILE A 117 -9.22 35.87 -38.66
C ILE A 117 -7.96 36.13 -37.77
N SER A 118 -6.94 36.80 -38.32
CA SER A 118 -5.46 36.70 -38.19
C SER A 118 -4.67 38.01 -37.88
N TYR A 119 -3.33 37.88 -37.65
CA TYR A 119 -2.17 38.83 -37.69
C TYR A 119 -1.98 39.85 -36.53
N GLU A 120 -0.79 40.31 -36.08
CA GLU A 120 0.45 40.74 -36.78
C GLU A 120 1.68 40.94 -35.82
N GLU A 121 2.88 41.18 -36.38
CA GLU A 121 4.25 41.26 -35.79
C GLU A 121 4.88 42.67 -36.00
N GLU A 122 5.75 43.20 -35.12
CA GLU A 122 6.54 44.43 -35.40
C GLU A 122 7.86 44.60 -34.58
N GLN A 123 8.79 45.40 -35.13
CA GLN A 123 10.27 45.42 -35.02
C GLN A 123 10.94 46.37 -33.97
N GLU A 124 12.27 46.20 -33.77
CA GLU A 124 13.25 47.06 -33.03
C GLU A 124 13.52 48.45 -33.65
N PRO A 125 14.13 49.39 -32.86
CA PRO A 125 15.40 50.01 -33.31
C PRO A 125 16.44 50.45 -32.22
N ASP A 126 17.60 50.89 -32.75
CA ASP A 126 18.97 51.18 -32.24
C ASP A 126 19.27 52.17 -31.08
N GLU A 127 20.50 52.05 -30.56
CA GLU A 127 21.25 52.84 -29.55
C GLU A 127 21.93 54.12 -30.11
N PRO A 128 22.34 55.12 -29.27
CA PRO A 128 23.78 55.42 -29.17
C PRO A 128 24.30 55.92 -27.79
N ALA A 129 25.63 55.95 -27.67
CA ALA A 129 26.47 56.14 -26.47
C ALA A 129 26.75 57.60 -26.03
N GLU A 130 26.80 57.83 -24.71
CA GLU A 130 27.78 58.66 -23.95
C GLU A 130 27.31 58.86 -22.49
N ALA A 131 28.01 58.27 -21.51
CA ALA A 131 28.19 58.75 -20.12
C ALA A 131 28.84 57.66 -19.23
N VAL A 132 30.08 57.30 -19.54
CA VAL A 132 30.92 56.46 -18.65
C VAL A 132 31.72 57.42 -17.78
N GLU A 133 31.23 57.80 -16.60
CA GLU A 133 32.09 58.21 -15.48
C GLU A 133 31.43 58.25 -14.09
N GLU A 134 30.10 58.12 -13.95
CA GLU A 134 29.44 58.06 -12.62
C GLU A 134 29.36 56.64 -12.00
N GLU A 135 29.73 55.59 -12.73
CA GLU A 135 29.51 54.20 -12.30
C GLU A 135 30.58 53.63 -11.33
N LYS A 136 31.70 54.34 -11.11
CA LYS A 136 32.82 53.81 -10.30
C LYS A 136 32.74 54.13 -8.81
N GLU A 137 31.84 54.99 -8.36
CA GLU A 137 31.68 55.31 -6.93
C GLU A 137 30.52 54.51 -6.27
N SER A 138 29.50 54.11 -7.02
CA SER A 138 28.41 53.23 -6.53
C SER A 138 28.87 51.78 -6.31
N ALA A 139 29.87 51.30 -7.07
CA ALA A 139 30.40 49.95 -6.98
C ALA A 139 31.17 49.67 -5.66
N LYS A 140 31.74 50.71 -5.02
CA LYS A 140 32.44 50.55 -3.73
C LYS A 140 31.49 50.43 -2.53
N GLN A 141 30.31 51.04 -2.59
CA GLN A 141 29.29 50.91 -1.55
C GLN A 141 28.53 49.57 -1.66
N ALA A 142 28.33 49.05 -2.88
CA ALA A 142 27.73 47.73 -3.12
C ALA A 142 28.59 46.55 -2.62
N ALA A 143 29.92 46.68 -2.66
CA ALA A 143 30.85 45.63 -2.21
C ALA A 143 30.87 45.44 -0.66
N ALA A 144 30.59 46.50 0.12
CA ALA A 144 30.51 46.42 1.57
C ALA A 144 29.19 45.78 2.06
N ALA A 145 28.08 45.98 1.32
CA ALA A 145 26.79 45.35 1.59
C ALA A 145 26.77 43.84 1.26
N LYS A 146 27.49 43.44 0.20
CA LYS A 146 27.60 42.02 -0.23
C LYS A 146 28.32 41.15 0.81
N LYS A 147 29.37 41.67 1.46
CA LYS A 147 30.15 40.96 2.49
C LYS A 147 29.37 40.68 3.79
N LYS A 148 28.33 41.48 4.09
CA LYS A 148 27.42 41.27 5.23
C LYS A 148 26.32 40.25 4.89
N LYS A 149 25.93 40.16 3.61
CA LYS A 149 24.95 39.20 3.07
C LYS A 149 25.52 37.78 2.96
N ASP A 150 26.76 37.64 2.51
CA ASP A 150 27.41 36.32 2.35
C ASP A 150 27.72 35.63 3.69
N ARG A 151 27.85 36.40 4.79
CA ARG A 151 28.05 35.86 6.15
C ARG A 151 26.75 35.41 6.83
N LEU A 152 25.59 35.96 6.45
CA LEU A 152 24.27 35.46 6.86
C LEU A 152 23.89 34.16 6.11
N ILE A 153 24.28 34.03 4.85
CA ILE A 153 23.95 32.86 4.00
C ILE A 153 24.68 31.58 4.46
N LEU A 154 25.85 31.70 5.08
CA LEU A 154 26.63 30.56 5.60
C LEU A 154 26.10 30.03 6.95
N ILE A 155 25.33 30.81 7.69
CA ILE A 155 24.73 30.39 8.98
C ILE A 155 23.35 29.74 8.73
N GLY A 156 22.56 30.26 7.78
CA GLY A 156 21.27 29.66 7.41
C GLY A 156 21.33 28.31 6.68
N SER A 157 22.51 27.88 6.21
CA SER A 157 22.67 26.61 5.46
C SER A 157 22.97 25.39 6.34
N ALA A 158 23.37 25.57 7.59
CA ALA A 158 23.50 24.48 8.56
C ALA A 158 22.14 24.12 9.20
N VAL A 159 21.34 25.15 9.47
CA VAL A 159 19.98 25.06 10.05
C VAL A 159 19.00 24.37 9.10
N ALA A 160 18.99 24.76 7.82
CA ALA A 160 18.06 24.18 6.86
C ALA A 160 18.36 22.71 6.55
N GLY A 161 19.61 22.27 6.69
CA GLY A 161 20.02 20.89 6.41
C GLY A 161 19.55 19.87 7.44
N VAL A 162 19.33 20.28 8.69
CA VAL A 162 18.89 19.39 9.78
C VAL A 162 17.36 19.37 9.89
N VAL A 163 16.68 20.51 9.65
CA VAL A 163 15.21 20.59 9.74
C VAL A 163 14.50 20.06 8.47
N ILE A 164 15.10 20.21 7.28
CA ILE A 164 14.52 19.62 6.04
C ILE A 164 14.58 18.08 6.10
N LEU A 165 15.63 17.52 6.71
CA LEU A 165 15.80 16.06 6.87
C LEU A 165 14.88 15.47 7.96
N ILE A 166 14.20 16.30 8.75
CA ILE A 166 13.27 15.86 9.80
C ILE A 166 11.81 16.10 9.36
N CYS A 167 11.48 17.21 8.70
CA CYS A 167 10.09 17.50 8.32
C CYS A 167 9.65 16.95 6.95
N THR A 168 10.56 16.61 6.04
CA THR A 168 10.20 15.98 4.74
C THR A 168 10.39 14.46 4.71
N PHE A 169 11.09 13.92 5.70
CA PHE A 169 11.39 12.49 5.84
C PHE A 169 10.23 11.70 6.47
N ILE A 170 9.43 12.36 7.31
CA ILE A 170 8.22 11.80 7.96
C ILE A 170 7.17 11.33 6.94
N ALA A 171 7.16 11.87 5.71
CA ALA A 171 6.27 11.41 4.64
C ALA A 171 6.89 10.32 3.73
N THR A 172 8.19 10.01 3.87
CA THR A 172 8.90 9.10 2.94
C THR A 172 9.57 7.88 3.58
N ILE A 173 9.80 7.84 4.89
CA ILE A 173 10.56 6.74 5.52
C ILE A 173 9.71 5.74 6.32
N VAL A 174 8.45 6.08 6.63
CA VAL A 174 7.47 5.07 7.08
C VAL A 174 7.22 4.00 6.00
N MET A 175 7.62 4.24 4.75
CA MET A 175 7.49 3.27 3.64
C MET A 175 8.72 2.39 3.38
N LEU A 176 9.85 2.56 4.08
CA LEU A 176 11.10 1.88 3.69
C LEU A 176 11.86 1.09 4.77
N ASN A 177 11.44 1.10 6.04
CA ASN A 177 12.01 0.18 7.03
C ASN A 177 10.95 -0.31 8.02
N GLY A 178 10.29 -1.42 7.69
CA GLY A 178 9.65 -2.26 8.71
C GLY A 178 10.74 -2.82 9.62
N SER A 179 10.84 -2.35 10.86
CA SER A 179 11.78 -2.89 11.84
C SER A 179 11.23 -2.82 13.25
N PHE A 180 10.58 -3.93 13.61
CA PHE A 180 10.58 -4.63 14.90
C PHE A 180 11.18 -3.89 16.11
N LEU A 181 10.31 -3.55 17.08
CA LEU A 181 10.72 -3.14 18.42
C LEU A 181 10.77 -4.33 19.38
N ARG A 182 11.89 -4.44 20.09
CA ARG A 182 12.24 -5.49 21.06
C ARG A 182 11.45 -5.38 22.37
N PRO A 183 11.21 -6.49 23.09
CA PRO A 183 10.45 -6.51 24.34
C PRO A 183 11.27 -6.04 25.55
N VAL A 184 10.67 -5.21 26.41
CA VAL A 184 11.20 -4.90 27.75
C VAL A 184 10.40 -5.67 28.80
N SER A 185 11.12 -6.28 29.74
CA SER A 185 10.67 -7.34 30.64
C SER A 185 10.34 -6.86 32.07
N SER A 186 9.29 -7.47 32.62
CA SER A 186 9.05 -7.95 34.00
C SER A 186 8.84 -6.98 35.18
N ALA A 187 7.66 -7.10 35.81
CA ALA A 187 7.40 -6.87 37.25
C ALA A 187 6.12 -7.67 37.68
N PRO A 188 5.81 -7.88 38.98
CA PRO A 188 5.68 -9.22 39.57
C PRO A 188 4.25 -9.70 39.90
N GLN A 189 4.19 -11.01 40.14
CA GLN A 189 3.01 -11.85 40.40
C GLN A 189 2.18 -11.48 41.64
N ILE A 190 0.85 -11.59 41.51
CA ILE A 190 -0.08 -11.73 42.63
C ILE A 190 -0.90 -13.01 42.43
N GLN A 191 -0.83 -13.89 43.43
CA GLN A 191 -1.59 -15.14 43.53
C GLN A 191 -3.02 -14.87 44.00
N THR A 192 -4.02 -15.43 43.31
CA THR A 192 -5.34 -15.68 43.91
C THR A 192 -5.86 -17.06 43.50
N SER A 193 -6.35 -17.80 44.51
CA SER A 193 -6.82 -19.18 44.45
C SER A 193 -8.26 -19.30 43.94
N PRO A 194 -8.70 -20.52 43.53
CA PRO A 194 -9.86 -20.69 42.64
C PRO A 194 -11.19 -20.85 43.39
N SER A 195 -12.29 -20.61 42.69
CA SER A 195 -13.64 -21.01 43.09
C SER A 195 -14.45 -21.54 41.89
N PRO A 196 -15.45 -22.39 42.13
CA PRO A 196 -15.59 -23.66 41.40
C PRO A 196 -16.51 -23.61 40.18
N THR A 197 -16.13 -24.47 39.23
CA THR A 197 -16.77 -24.85 37.97
C THR A 197 -18.22 -25.28 38.14
N ARG A 198 -19.12 -24.73 37.31
CA ARG A 198 -20.49 -25.23 37.12
C ARG A 198 -20.53 -26.01 35.80
N GLN A 199 -20.69 -27.33 35.90
CA GLN A 199 -20.94 -28.22 34.76
C GLN A 199 -22.33 -27.94 34.17
N ALA A 200 -22.40 -27.85 32.85
CA ALA A 200 -23.63 -27.85 32.06
C ALA A 200 -23.59 -29.02 31.05
N PRO A 201 -24.76 -29.56 30.65
CA PRO A 201 -24.93 -30.97 30.33
C PRO A 201 -24.60 -31.32 28.87
N THR A 202 -24.03 -32.50 28.70
CA THR A 202 -23.79 -33.17 27.42
C THR A 202 -25.11 -33.49 26.71
N VAL A 203 -25.32 -32.92 25.52
CA VAL A 203 -26.40 -33.32 24.60
C VAL A 203 -25.76 -34.10 23.46
N THR A 204 -26.09 -35.38 23.36
CA THR A 204 -25.66 -36.28 22.29
C THR A 204 -26.58 -36.08 21.09
N SER A 205 -26.12 -35.40 20.03
CA SER A 205 -26.81 -35.35 18.74
C SER A 205 -26.28 -36.46 17.83
N THR A 206 -27.17 -37.38 17.47
CA THR A 206 -26.91 -38.42 16.47
C THR A 206 -27.05 -37.79 15.08
N SER A 207 -25.93 -37.52 14.40
CA SER A 207 -25.91 -37.01 13.03
C SER A 207 -26.05 -38.17 12.04
N THR A 208 -27.11 -38.17 11.24
CA THR A 208 -27.26 -39.02 10.07
C THR A 208 -26.38 -38.49 8.93
N GLN A 209 -25.22 -39.11 8.71
CA GLN A 209 -24.34 -38.83 7.57
C GLN A 209 -25.04 -39.19 6.25
N LEU A 210 -25.21 -38.20 5.38
CA LEU A 210 -25.45 -38.43 3.95
C LEU A 210 -24.14 -38.94 3.31
N PRO A 211 -24.22 -39.79 2.26
CA PRO A 211 -23.03 -40.28 1.59
C PRO A 211 -22.30 -39.11 0.90
N PRO A 212 -20.96 -39.09 0.89
CA PRO A 212 -20.20 -38.10 0.13
C PRO A 212 -20.54 -38.19 -1.35
N THR A 213 -20.89 -37.06 -1.96
CA THR A 213 -21.02 -36.92 -3.42
C THR A 213 -19.71 -37.41 -4.05
N GLN A 214 -19.80 -38.35 -5.00
CA GLN A 214 -18.62 -38.77 -5.74
C GLN A 214 -18.11 -37.57 -6.55
N LEU A 215 -16.85 -37.19 -6.30
CA LEU A 215 -16.13 -36.16 -7.03
C LEU A 215 -16.31 -36.35 -8.55
N PRO A 216 -16.39 -35.28 -9.34
CA PRO A 216 -16.22 -35.36 -10.78
C PRO A 216 -14.98 -36.20 -11.09
N THR A 217 -15.11 -37.14 -12.02
CA THR A 217 -13.97 -37.93 -12.49
C THR A 217 -12.88 -36.96 -12.93
N PRO A 218 -11.61 -37.12 -12.49
CA PRO A 218 -10.52 -36.25 -12.92
C PRO A 218 -10.56 -36.14 -14.44
N LEU A 219 -10.64 -34.91 -14.95
CA LEU A 219 -10.57 -34.67 -16.39
C LEU A 219 -9.34 -35.42 -16.92
N PRO A 220 -9.45 -36.14 -18.04
CA PRO A 220 -8.35 -36.97 -18.54
C PRO A 220 -7.15 -36.08 -18.84
N THR A 221 -6.17 -36.08 -17.94
CA THR A 221 -4.91 -35.38 -18.12
C THR A 221 -4.07 -36.10 -19.18
N VAL A 222 -3.50 -35.34 -20.11
CA VAL A 222 -2.50 -35.87 -21.03
C VAL A 222 -1.27 -36.31 -20.23
N ALA A 223 -0.61 -37.39 -20.62
CA ALA A 223 0.61 -37.83 -19.94
C ALA A 223 1.76 -36.84 -20.17
N TYR A 224 2.42 -36.39 -19.10
CA TYR A 224 3.60 -35.54 -19.14
C TYR A 224 4.59 -35.92 -18.04
N THR A 225 5.79 -35.34 -18.08
CA THR A 225 6.80 -35.47 -17.04
C THR A 225 7.27 -34.06 -16.68
N PRO A 226 6.99 -33.57 -15.46
CA PRO A 226 7.46 -32.26 -15.04
C PRO A 226 9.00 -32.27 -14.89
N LEU A 227 9.62 -31.10 -15.00
CA LEU A 227 11.08 -30.93 -14.90
C LEU A 227 11.43 -29.83 -13.90
N TYR A 228 12.51 -30.00 -13.14
CA TYR A 228 13.07 -28.94 -12.32
C TYR A 228 14.37 -28.42 -12.95
N GLU A 229 14.48 -27.10 -13.11
CA GLU A 229 15.66 -26.40 -13.62
C GLU A 229 16.19 -25.48 -12.51
N GLU A 230 17.37 -25.78 -11.95
CA GLU A 230 18.00 -24.89 -10.96
C GLU A 230 18.34 -23.53 -11.58
N ALA A 231 18.16 -22.46 -10.80
CA ALA A 231 18.43 -21.08 -11.22
C ALA A 231 18.99 -20.24 -10.06
N PRO A 232 19.68 -19.12 -10.35
CA PRO A 232 20.08 -18.18 -9.31
C PRO A 232 18.86 -17.60 -8.57
N CYS A 233 18.98 -17.37 -7.27
CA CYS A 233 17.97 -16.63 -6.52
C CYS A 233 17.99 -15.15 -6.94
N LEU A 234 16.82 -14.61 -7.32
CA LEU A 234 16.65 -13.23 -7.79
C LEU A 234 16.24 -12.27 -6.66
N PHE A 235 16.75 -12.51 -5.46
CA PHE A 235 16.55 -11.70 -4.25
C PHE A 235 17.77 -11.85 -3.34
N ASP A 236 17.92 -10.92 -2.40
CA ASP A 236 18.99 -10.99 -1.40
C ASP A 236 18.71 -12.14 -0.44
N THR A 237 19.57 -13.16 -0.46
CA THR A 237 19.44 -14.32 0.41
C THR A 237 19.92 -14.00 1.83
N PRO A 238 19.23 -14.44 2.88
CA PRO A 238 19.65 -14.23 4.27
C PRO A 238 21.05 -14.79 4.55
N ASP A 239 21.83 -14.08 5.37
CA ASP A 239 23.13 -14.56 5.82
C ASP A 239 23.01 -15.88 6.60
N ASN A 240 23.92 -16.82 6.34
CA ASN A 240 24.01 -18.13 7.01
C ASN A 240 22.83 -19.10 6.79
N VAL A 241 21.93 -18.82 5.84
CA VAL A 241 20.91 -19.77 5.40
C VAL A 241 21.19 -20.21 3.98
N LYS A 242 21.19 -21.53 3.75
CA LYS A 242 21.29 -22.07 2.40
C LYS A 242 19.93 -21.91 1.72
N VAL A 243 19.91 -21.21 0.60
CA VAL A 243 18.72 -21.06 -0.24
C VAL A 243 18.99 -21.66 -1.62
N THR A 244 18.07 -22.47 -2.13
CA THR A 244 18.10 -22.97 -3.52
C THR A 244 16.90 -22.45 -4.27
N CYS A 245 17.14 -21.94 -5.48
CA CYS A 245 16.11 -21.43 -6.35
C CYS A 245 16.11 -22.18 -7.70
N GLY A 246 14.97 -22.16 -8.37
CA GLY A 246 14.81 -22.82 -9.66
C GLY A 246 13.41 -22.69 -10.20
N TYR A 247 13.16 -23.39 -11.30
CA TYR A 247 11.89 -23.43 -11.99
C TYR A 247 11.32 -24.84 -12.06
N ALA A 248 10.08 -25.01 -11.63
CA ALA A 248 9.29 -26.19 -11.98
C ALA A 248 8.62 -25.94 -13.34
N ILE A 249 8.98 -26.75 -14.33
CA ILE A 249 8.46 -26.70 -15.69
C ILE A 249 7.32 -27.69 -15.80
N VAL A 250 6.12 -27.18 -16.03
CA VAL A 250 4.86 -27.92 -16.05
C VAL A 250 4.02 -27.51 -17.25
N PRO A 251 3.07 -28.34 -17.73
CA PRO A 251 2.13 -27.92 -18.75
C PRO A 251 1.35 -26.68 -18.32
N GLU A 252 1.15 -25.73 -19.24
CA GLU A 252 0.23 -24.61 -18.99
C GLU A 252 -1.17 -25.18 -18.75
N ASN A 253 -1.69 -25.96 -19.69
CA ASN A 253 -3.01 -26.58 -19.60
C ASN A 253 -2.90 -28.10 -19.62
N ARG A 254 -3.21 -28.77 -18.49
CA ARG A 254 -3.04 -30.24 -18.36
C ARG A 254 -4.12 -31.05 -19.10
N THR A 255 -5.19 -30.40 -19.54
CA THR A 255 -6.28 -31.01 -20.31
C THR A 255 -6.13 -30.81 -21.83
N ALA A 256 -5.23 -29.91 -22.23
CA ALA A 256 -4.97 -29.58 -23.63
C ALA A 256 -3.59 -30.07 -24.07
N ASN A 257 -2.71 -29.18 -24.52
CA ASN A 257 -1.40 -29.54 -25.07
C ASN A 257 -0.33 -29.64 -23.97
N SER A 258 0.12 -30.85 -23.66
CA SER A 258 1.16 -31.07 -22.65
C SER A 258 2.56 -30.58 -23.06
N THR A 259 2.77 -30.19 -24.31
CA THR A 259 4.05 -29.61 -24.76
C THR A 259 4.10 -28.10 -24.59
N ASP A 260 2.96 -27.46 -24.30
CA ASP A 260 2.91 -26.05 -23.97
C ASP A 260 3.15 -25.91 -22.47
N THR A 261 4.26 -25.29 -22.09
CA THR A 261 4.78 -25.34 -20.72
C THR A 261 5.05 -23.96 -20.16
N ILE A 262 4.76 -23.81 -18.88
CA ILE A 262 5.12 -22.66 -18.07
C ILE A 262 6.25 -23.00 -17.11
N LYS A 263 6.93 -21.98 -16.59
CA LYS A 263 7.94 -22.10 -15.55
C LYS A 263 7.42 -21.49 -14.25
N LEU A 264 7.40 -22.26 -13.18
CA LEU A 264 7.02 -21.79 -11.86
C LEU A 264 8.27 -21.51 -11.03
N ALA A 265 8.47 -20.27 -10.60
CA ALA A 265 9.60 -19.92 -9.77
C ALA A 265 9.44 -20.51 -8.36
N VAL A 266 10.44 -21.25 -7.89
CA VAL A 266 10.45 -21.91 -6.60
C VAL A 266 11.70 -21.51 -5.83
N ALA A 267 11.55 -21.21 -4.55
CA ALA A 267 12.65 -21.02 -3.61
C ALA A 267 12.48 -21.97 -2.41
N VAL A 268 13.58 -22.61 -2.01
CA VAL A 268 13.65 -23.45 -0.82
C VAL A 268 14.65 -22.82 0.14
N PHE A 269 14.17 -22.36 1.28
CA PHE A 269 14.98 -21.96 2.41
C PHE A 269 15.23 -23.20 3.24
N HIS A 270 16.47 -23.70 3.21
CA HIS A 270 16.80 -24.94 3.88
C HIS A 270 16.87 -24.76 5.39
N SER A 271 16.49 -25.82 6.10
CA SER A 271 16.59 -25.88 7.55
C SER A 271 18.02 -25.62 8.02
N THR A 272 18.11 -24.94 9.15
CA THR A 272 19.36 -24.74 9.90
C THR A 272 19.70 -25.94 10.80
N SER A 273 18.78 -26.91 10.93
CA SER A 273 19.04 -28.17 11.64
C SER A 273 20.00 -29.07 10.86
N ILE A 274 20.88 -29.77 11.58
CA ILE A 274 21.71 -30.84 11.00
C ILE A 274 20.90 -32.11 10.67
N HIS A 275 19.70 -32.22 11.23
CA HIS A 275 18.74 -33.30 11.03
C HIS A 275 17.36 -32.67 10.80
N PRO A 276 17.11 -32.10 9.62
CA PRO A 276 15.81 -31.55 9.30
C PRO A 276 14.75 -32.64 9.33
N GLU A 277 13.56 -32.28 9.80
CA GLU A 277 12.39 -33.13 9.65
C GLU A 277 12.01 -33.26 8.15
N PRO A 278 11.52 -34.42 7.71
CA PRO A 278 11.39 -34.74 6.29
C PRO A 278 10.22 -34.03 5.59
N ASP A 279 9.28 -33.47 6.35
CA ASP A 279 8.10 -32.78 5.84
C ASP A 279 8.29 -31.25 5.92
N PRO A 280 8.56 -30.56 4.79
CA PRO A 280 8.77 -29.13 4.78
C PRO A 280 7.46 -28.36 4.97
N VAL A 281 7.58 -27.05 5.22
CA VAL A 281 6.47 -26.12 5.13
C VAL A 281 6.38 -25.61 3.70
N MET A 282 5.19 -25.61 3.11
CA MET A 282 4.94 -25.03 1.79
C MET A 282 3.97 -23.88 1.91
N PHE A 283 4.48 -22.66 1.74
CA PHE A 283 3.71 -21.43 1.90
C PHE A 283 2.94 -21.07 0.63
N LEU A 284 1.66 -20.76 0.82
CA LEU A 284 0.73 -20.37 -0.23
C LEU A 284 0.25 -18.95 0.08
N GLN A 285 0.78 -17.97 -0.65
CA GLN A 285 0.33 -16.58 -0.51
C GLN A 285 -1.06 -16.40 -1.11
N GLY A 286 -1.85 -15.53 -0.48
CA GLY A 286 -3.12 -15.05 -1.00
C GLY A 286 -3.02 -13.96 -2.06
N GLY A 287 -4.00 -13.06 -2.06
CA GLY A 287 -4.25 -12.08 -3.10
C GLY A 287 -5.67 -12.24 -3.66
N PRO A 288 -5.92 -13.15 -4.63
CA PRO A 288 -4.97 -13.96 -5.43
C PRO A 288 -3.95 -13.11 -6.21
N GLY A 289 -2.91 -13.74 -6.77
CA GLY A 289 -1.87 -13.02 -7.52
C GLY A 289 -0.62 -12.67 -6.73
N GLY A 290 -0.52 -13.08 -5.47
CA GLY A 290 0.62 -12.78 -4.60
C GLY A 290 1.95 -13.35 -5.09
N GLU A 291 3.00 -12.55 -4.98
CA GLU A 291 4.38 -12.91 -5.32
C GLU A 291 5.11 -13.54 -4.12
N ALA A 292 4.83 -14.82 -3.86
CA ALA A 292 5.23 -15.52 -2.64
C ALA A 292 6.74 -15.59 -2.43
N VAL A 293 7.53 -15.69 -3.50
CA VAL A 293 9.00 -15.71 -3.40
C VAL A 293 9.50 -14.37 -2.86
N ARG A 294 9.03 -13.24 -3.44
CA ARG A 294 9.42 -11.90 -3.00
C ARG A 294 8.93 -11.60 -1.60
N LEU A 295 7.68 -11.95 -1.27
CA LEU A 295 7.13 -11.77 0.06
C LEU A 295 7.95 -12.54 1.12
N SER A 296 8.27 -13.80 0.85
CA SER A 296 9.04 -14.63 1.80
C SER A 296 10.45 -14.11 2.02
N ALA A 297 11.09 -13.55 0.99
CA ALA A 297 12.39 -12.92 1.12
C ALA A 297 12.33 -11.62 1.93
N ASN A 298 11.34 -10.76 1.67
CA ASN A 298 11.20 -9.46 2.33
C ASN A 298 10.70 -9.57 3.78
N ALA A 299 9.87 -10.55 4.08
CA ALA A 299 9.31 -10.81 5.41
C ALA A 299 9.94 -12.06 6.05
N TYR A 300 11.23 -12.28 5.81
CA TYR A 300 11.94 -13.49 6.20
C TYR A 300 11.84 -13.78 7.70
N GLU A 301 12.03 -12.78 8.57
CA GLU A 301 11.98 -12.96 10.03
C GLU A 301 10.61 -13.43 10.53
N VAL A 302 9.53 -13.08 9.82
CA VAL A 302 8.15 -13.38 10.23
C VAL A 302 7.65 -14.65 9.57
N LEU A 303 7.86 -14.81 8.27
CA LEU A 303 7.25 -15.90 7.50
C LEU A 303 8.15 -17.13 7.37
N VAL A 304 9.47 -16.97 7.34
CA VAL A 304 10.41 -18.06 7.01
C VAL A 304 11.17 -18.53 8.25
N GLN A 305 11.82 -17.59 8.93
CA GLN A 305 12.71 -17.85 10.07
C GLN A 305 12.08 -18.75 11.15
N PRO A 306 10.79 -18.60 11.52
CA PRO A 306 10.20 -19.42 12.57
C PRO A 306 10.21 -20.93 12.24
N PHE A 307 10.08 -21.30 10.96
CA PHE A 307 9.96 -22.70 10.53
C PHE A 307 11.31 -23.38 10.24
N ILE A 308 12.30 -22.62 9.74
CA ILE A 308 13.56 -23.19 9.27
C ILE A 308 14.49 -23.71 10.38
N SER A 309 14.07 -23.58 11.64
CA SER A 309 14.78 -24.20 12.77
C SER A 309 14.68 -25.73 12.75
N GLU A 310 13.60 -26.29 12.20
CA GLU A 310 13.35 -27.75 12.18
C GLU A 310 13.08 -28.30 10.77
N ARG A 311 12.62 -27.48 9.83
CA ARG A 311 12.09 -27.91 8.53
C ARG A 311 12.62 -27.08 7.38
N ASP A 312 12.60 -27.60 6.17
CA ASP A 312 12.75 -26.75 4.98
C ASP A 312 11.48 -25.91 4.79
N TYR A 313 11.63 -24.70 4.26
CA TYR A 313 10.51 -23.81 3.90
C TYR A 313 10.52 -23.57 2.40
N ILE A 314 9.44 -24.00 1.74
CA ILE A 314 9.23 -23.91 0.31
C ILE A 314 8.24 -22.77 0.05
N THR A 315 8.61 -21.88 -0.85
CA THR A 315 7.72 -20.87 -1.41
C THR A 315 7.83 -20.91 -2.93
N PHE A 316 6.73 -20.61 -3.62
CA PHE A 316 6.72 -20.57 -5.06
C PHE A 316 5.74 -19.51 -5.56
N ASP A 317 6.08 -18.88 -6.67
CA ASP A 317 5.17 -17.98 -7.35
C ASP A 317 4.19 -18.83 -8.17
N GLN A 318 2.89 -18.69 -7.90
CA GLN A 318 1.83 -19.38 -8.65
C GLN A 318 1.94 -19.07 -10.14
N ARG A 319 1.37 -19.96 -10.99
CA ARG A 319 1.24 -19.71 -12.44
C ARG A 319 0.73 -18.29 -12.69
N GLY A 320 1.45 -17.51 -13.48
CA GLY A 320 1.03 -16.15 -13.77
C GLY A 320 1.44 -15.08 -12.75
N THR A 321 2.27 -15.38 -11.75
CA THR A 321 2.71 -14.39 -10.73
C THR A 321 4.22 -14.23 -10.66
N GLY A 322 4.66 -13.07 -10.16
CA GLY A 322 6.03 -12.84 -9.71
C GLY A 322 7.09 -13.17 -10.75
N LEU A 323 7.97 -14.11 -10.39
CA LEU A 323 9.08 -14.60 -11.21
C LEU A 323 8.70 -15.80 -12.09
N SER A 324 7.47 -16.33 -11.98
CA SER A 324 6.97 -17.40 -12.86
C SER A 324 6.75 -16.87 -14.28
N GLU A 325 6.97 -17.75 -15.27
CA GLU A 325 6.93 -17.40 -16.69
C GLU A 325 5.83 -18.21 -17.41
N PRO A 326 4.87 -17.54 -18.07
CA PRO A 326 4.68 -16.09 -18.12
C PRO A 326 4.06 -15.55 -16.81
N ALA A 327 4.46 -14.35 -16.39
CA ALA A 327 3.75 -13.59 -15.37
C ALA A 327 2.64 -12.77 -16.04
N LEU A 328 1.42 -12.79 -15.48
CA LEU A 328 0.26 -12.07 -16.03
C LEU A 328 0.28 -10.59 -15.62
N LYS A 329 1.39 -9.91 -15.92
CA LYS A 329 1.56 -8.48 -15.62
C LYS A 329 0.63 -7.63 -16.47
N CYS A 330 0.05 -6.59 -15.86
CA CYS A 330 -0.80 -5.63 -16.53
C CYS A 330 -0.34 -4.20 -16.19
N ASP A 331 0.77 -3.77 -16.80
CA ASP A 331 1.37 -2.45 -16.53
C ASP A 331 0.37 -1.30 -16.73
N GLU A 332 -0.50 -1.39 -17.75
CA GLU A 332 -1.55 -0.41 -17.99
C GLU A 332 -2.59 -0.38 -16.87
N LEU A 333 -2.97 -1.54 -16.32
CA LEU A 333 -3.95 -1.63 -15.24
C LEU A 333 -3.35 -1.10 -13.92
N ASP A 334 -2.11 -1.46 -13.62
CA ASP A 334 -1.37 -0.92 -12.46
C ASP A 334 -1.24 0.60 -12.55
N LYS A 335 -0.93 1.11 -13.74
CA LYS A 335 -0.82 2.54 -13.99
C LYS A 335 -2.17 3.23 -13.79
N VAL A 336 -3.25 2.69 -14.35
CA VAL A 336 -4.60 3.25 -14.22
C VAL A 336 -5.02 3.25 -12.75
N TYR A 337 -4.86 2.14 -12.04
CA TYR A 337 -5.20 2.05 -10.62
C TYR A 337 -4.43 3.08 -9.78
N ARG A 338 -3.13 3.23 -10.04
CA ARG A 338 -2.31 4.25 -9.39
C ARG A 338 -2.77 5.68 -9.71
N GLN A 339 -3.11 5.97 -10.97
CA GLN A 339 -3.62 7.27 -11.38
C GLN A 339 -4.97 7.59 -10.72
N ASP A 340 -5.83 6.58 -10.63
CA ASP A 340 -7.13 6.68 -10.00
C ASP A 340 -7.04 7.01 -8.52
N MET A 341 -6.22 6.25 -7.78
CA MET A 341 -5.95 6.48 -6.37
C MET A 341 -5.22 7.82 -6.10
N TYR A 342 -4.81 8.54 -7.14
CA TYR A 342 -4.26 9.89 -7.04
C TYR A 342 -5.18 10.96 -7.64
N GLY A 343 -6.45 10.64 -7.87
CA GLY A 343 -7.43 11.58 -8.40
C GLY A 343 -7.08 12.11 -9.79
N MET A 344 -6.26 11.39 -10.55
CA MET A 344 -5.80 11.82 -11.88
C MET A 344 -6.72 11.35 -13.00
N ILE A 345 -7.74 10.56 -12.68
CA ILE A 345 -8.73 10.08 -13.63
C ILE A 345 -10.00 10.89 -13.45
N ASP A 346 -10.47 11.50 -14.53
CA ASP A 346 -11.73 12.22 -14.52
C ASP A 346 -12.90 11.24 -14.28
N PRO A 347 -13.82 11.52 -13.34
CA PRO A 347 -14.92 10.62 -13.00
C PRO A 347 -15.80 10.20 -14.20
N GLU A 348 -16.00 11.07 -15.21
CA GLU A 348 -16.81 10.72 -16.39
C GLU A 348 -16.08 9.73 -17.32
N SER A 349 -14.75 9.69 -17.25
CA SER A 349 -13.89 8.80 -18.05
C SER A 349 -13.48 7.52 -17.34
N HIS A 350 -13.74 7.43 -16.04
CA HIS A 350 -13.21 6.42 -15.13
C HIS A 350 -13.40 4.98 -15.62
N GLU A 351 -14.66 4.60 -15.90
CA GLU A 351 -15.02 3.29 -16.44
C GLU A 351 -14.29 2.98 -17.76
N TYR A 352 -14.24 3.95 -18.67
CA TYR A 352 -13.63 3.75 -19.99
C TYR A 352 -12.13 3.51 -19.86
N VAL A 353 -11.45 4.22 -18.97
CA VAL A 353 -10.00 4.07 -18.72
C VAL A 353 -9.68 2.69 -18.16
N TYR A 354 -10.42 2.21 -17.15
CA TYR A 354 -10.24 0.88 -16.59
C TYR A 354 -10.55 -0.23 -17.61
N LYS A 355 -11.65 -0.12 -18.34
CA LYS A 355 -12.02 -1.09 -19.37
C LYS A 355 -10.95 -1.19 -20.46
N ASN A 356 -10.38 -0.08 -20.91
CA ASN A 356 -9.32 -0.11 -21.91
C ASN A 356 -8.02 -0.71 -21.36
N ALA A 357 -7.65 -0.40 -20.12
CA ALA A 357 -6.47 -1.01 -19.50
C ALA A 357 -6.62 -2.53 -19.38
N LEU A 358 -7.81 -3.00 -18.96
CA LEU A 358 -8.14 -4.41 -18.91
C LEU A 358 -8.05 -5.08 -20.29
N LEU A 359 -8.71 -4.52 -21.31
CA LEU A 359 -8.71 -5.09 -22.67
C LEU A 359 -7.32 -5.05 -23.31
N SER A 360 -6.52 -4.02 -23.01
CA SER A 360 -5.13 -3.92 -23.49
C SER A 360 -4.28 -5.01 -22.85
N CYS A 361 -4.39 -5.21 -21.53
CA CYS A 361 -3.68 -6.30 -20.87
C CYS A 361 -4.10 -7.67 -21.42
N ASN A 362 -5.40 -7.93 -21.55
CA ASN A 362 -5.91 -9.17 -22.14
C ASN A 362 -5.31 -9.42 -23.54
N GLY A 363 -5.37 -8.42 -24.41
CA GLY A 363 -4.84 -8.53 -25.77
C GLY A 363 -3.33 -8.83 -25.81
N LEU A 364 -2.55 -8.23 -24.91
CA LEU A 364 -1.11 -8.49 -24.79
C LEU A 364 -0.82 -9.92 -24.30
N LEU A 365 -1.56 -10.40 -23.30
CA LEU A 365 -1.41 -11.77 -22.78
C LEU A 365 -1.73 -12.80 -23.87
N LEU A 366 -2.87 -12.63 -24.57
CA LEU A 366 -3.26 -13.52 -25.67
C LEU A 366 -2.26 -13.47 -26.84
N ALA A 367 -1.75 -12.28 -27.18
CA ALA A 367 -0.73 -12.13 -28.23
C ALA A 367 0.59 -12.81 -27.87
N ASN A 368 0.90 -12.96 -26.59
CA ASN A 368 2.06 -13.70 -26.08
C ASN A 368 1.79 -15.21 -25.96
N GLY A 369 0.61 -15.69 -26.36
CA GLY A 369 0.27 -17.10 -26.37
C GLY A 369 -0.26 -17.65 -25.05
N VAL A 370 -0.57 -16.79 -24.07
CA VAL A 370 -1.10 -17.19 -22.76
C VAL A 370 -2.49 -17.80 -22.91
N ASP A 371 -2.68 -19.02 -22.41
CA ASP A 371 -4.01 -19.64 -22.27
C ASP A 371 -4.64 -19.25 -20.94
N LEU A 372 -5.40 -18.14 -20.91
CA LEU A 372 -6.06 -17.65 -19.69
C LEU A 372 -7.02 -18.65 -19.06
N SER A 373 -7.53 -19.65 -19.81
CA SER A 373 -8.39 -20.70 -19.25
C SER A 373 -7.65 -21.66 -18.31
N ALA A 374 -6.32 -21.71 -18.41
CA ALA A 374 -5.48 -22.56 -17.59
C ALA A 374 -5.09 -21.93 -16.23
N TYR A 375 -5.43 -20.66 -16.00
CA TYR A 375 -5.16 -19.99 -14.75
C TYR A 375 -6.38 -20.22 -13.85
N SER A 376 -6.30 -21.24 -13.01
CA SER A 376 -7.32 -21.63 -12.04
C SER A 376 -6.68 -22.19 -10.76
N THR A 377 -7.44 -22.22 -9.67
CA THR A 377 -6.97 -22.84 -8.42
C THR A 377 -6.73 -24.34 -8.57
N VAL A 378 -7.51 -25.02 -9.42
CA VAL A 378 -7.36 -26.46 -9.69
C VAL A 378 -6.04 -26.76 -10.38
N GLU A 379 -5.68 -26.01 -11.41
CA GLU A 379 -4.39 -26.18 -12.10
C GLU A 379 -3.22 -25.77 -11.20
N SER A 380 -3.38 -24.73 -10.37
CA SER A 380 -2.38 -24.31 -9.39
C SER A 380 -2.16 -25.36 -8.28
N ALA A 381 -3.19 -26.10 -7.88
CA ALA A 381 -3.03 -27.22 -6.94
C ALA A 381 -2.25 -28.39 -7.57
N ALA A 382 -2.46 -28.64 -8.86
CA ALA A 382 -1.69 -29.65 -9.61
C ALA A 382 -0.22 -29.25 -9.77
N ASP A 383 0.07 -27.96 -9.91
CA ASP A 383 1.43 -27.41 -9.87
C ASP A 383 2.11 -27.72 -8.54
N LEU A 384 1.39 -27.51 -7.44
CA LEU A 384 1.88 -27.78 -6.09
C LEU A 384 2.36 -29.23 -5.95
N ARG A 385 1.54 -30.18 -6.40
CA ARG A 385 1.89 -31.61 -6.44
C ARG A 385 3.15 -31.88 -7.24
N ASP A 386 3.30 -31.24 -8.40
CA ASP A 386 4.47 -31.46 -9.25
C ASP A 386 5.73 -30.87 -8.62
N ILE A 387 5.65 -29.69 -8.01
CA ILE A 387 6.76 -29.06 -7.26
C ILE A 387 7.21 -29.97 -6.12
N VAL A 388 6.29 -30.46 -5.29
CA VAL A 388 6.60 -31.36 -4.15
C VAL A 388 7.37 -32.60 -4.63
N LYS A 389 6.90 -33.24 -5.71
CA LYS A 389 7.54 -34.42 -6.29
C LYS A 389 8.90 -34.12 -6.90
N LEU A 390 9.02 -33.00 -7.62
CA LEU A 390 10.28 -32.58 -8.25
C LEU A 390 11.38 -32.28 -7.24
N LEU A 391 11.02 -31.69 -6.09
CA LEU A 391 11.95 -31.40 -5.01
C LEU A 391 12.29 -32.65 -4.16
N GLY A 392 11.63 -33.79 -4.40
CA GLY A 392 11.92 -35.06 -3.74
C GLY A 392 11.25 -35.24 -2.37
N TYR A 393 10.23 -34.44 -2.04
CA TYR A 393 9.46 -34.59 -0.81
C TYR A 393 8.30 -35.56 -0.99
N GLU A 394 7.99 -36.34 0.05
CA GLU A 394 6.83 -37.24 0.05
C GLU A 394 5.55 -36.47 0.43
N LYS A 395 5.63 -35.66 1.49
CA LYS A 395 4.53 -34.83 1.98
C LYS A 395 5.02 -33.49 2.47
N VAL A 396 4.13 -32.51 2.48
CA VAL A 396 4.37 -31.16 2.98
C VAL A 396 3.30 -30.74 4.01
N ASN A 397 3.65 -29.77 4.84
CA ASN A 397 2.70 -29.02 5.65
C ASN A 397 2.31 -27.77 4.86
N LEU A 398 1.05 -27.68 4.44
CA LEU A 398 0.56 -26.48 3.75
C LEU A 398 0.42 -25.35 4.76
N TYR A 399 0.85 -24.15 4.38
CA TYR A 399 0.58 -22.93 5.13
C TYR A 399 -0.02 -21.92 4.15
N GLY A 400 -1.35 -21.85 4.12
CA GLY A 400 -2.09 -20.90 3.32
C GLY A 400 -2.45 -19.67 4.13
N ALA A 401 -2.30 -18.49 3.51
CA ALA A 401 -2.81 -17.25 4.04
C ALA A 401 -3.82 -16.62 3.06
N SER A 402 -4.98 -16.17 3.54
CA SER A 402 -6.00 -15.52 2.70
C SER A 402 -6.42 -16.42 1.53
N TYR A 403 -6.47 -15.94 0.28
CA TYR A 403 -6.73 -16.80 -0.90
C TYR A 403 -5.84 -18.07 -0.97
N GLY A 404 -4.62 -18.04 -0.41
CA GLY A 404 -3.75 -19.21 -0.32
C GLY A 404 -4.37 -20.37 0.47
N THR A 405 -5.31 -20.10 1.39
CA THR A 405 -6.08 -21.15 2.06
C THR A 405 -7.06 -21.84 1.12
N ARG A 406 -7.64 -21.13 0.15
CA ARG A 406 -8.47 -21.75 -0.89
C ARG A 406 -7.63 -22.69 -1.74
N LEU A 407 -6.41 -22.28 -2.11
CA LEU A 407 -5.45 -23.16 -2.78
C LEU A 407 -5.07 -24.38 -1.91
N ALA A 408 -4.89 -24.19 -0.61
CA ALA A 408 -4.63 -25.27 0.33
C ALA A 408 -5.78 -26.29 0.36
N LEU A 409 -7.03 -25.81 0.46
CA LEU A 409 -8.24 -26.63 0.48
C LEU A 409 -8.42 -27.41 -0.84
N VAL A 410 -8.21 -26.76 -1.99
CA VAL A 410 -8.25 -27.45 -3.30
C VAL A 410 -7.16 -28.53 -3.36
N THR A 411 -5.96 -28.25 -2.84
CA THR A 411 -4.88 -29.23 -2.78
C THR A 411 -5.23 -30.41 -1.87
N MET A 412 -5.80 -30.15 -0.69
CA MET A 412 -6.27 -31.21 0.22
C MET A 412 -7.31 -32.12 -0.45
N ARG A 413 -8.22 -31.55 -1.25
CA ARG A 413 -9.24 -32.32 -1.99
C ARG A 413 -8.65 -33.10 -3.16
N ASN A 414 -7.84 -32.45 -3.98
CA ASN A 414 -7.43 -33.00 -5.28
C ASN A 414 -6.12 -33.79 -5.22
N HIS A 415 -5.22 -33.44 -4.30
CA HIS A 415 -3.91 -34.05 -4.10
C HIS A 415 -3.62 -34.37 -2.62
N PRO A 416 -4.53 -35.08 -1.91
CA PRO A 416 -4.34 -35.41 -0.50
C PRO A 416 -3.08 -36.24 -0.25
N GLU A 417 -2.55 -36.92 -1.27
CA GLU A 417 -1.37 -37.78 -1.13
C GLU A 417 -0.11 -37.01 -0.74
N ILE A 418 0.00 -35.73 -1.10
CA ILE A 418 1.16 -34.87 -0.78
C ILE A 418 0.98 -34.06 0.51
N VAL A 419 -0.17 -34.15 1.18
CA VAL A 419 -0.45 -33.30 2.35
C VAL A 419 -0.29 -34.10 3.64
N ARG A 420 0.48 -33.54 4.58
CA ARG A 420 0.61 -34.04 5.95
C ARG A 420 -0.36 -33.31 6.89
N SER A 421 -0.37 -31.99 6.84
CA SER A 421 -1.27 -31.11 7.59
C SER A 421 -1.43 -29.77 6.86
N SER A 422 -2.41 -28.97 7.29
CA SER A 422 -2.70 -27.67 6.68
C SER A 422 -2.92 -26.58 7.74
N ILE A 423 -2.22 -25.46 7.63
CA ILE A 423 -2.51 -24.21 8.34
C ILE A 423 -3.30 -23.32 7.38
N LEU A 424 -4.46 -22.89 7.83
CA LEU A 424 -5.40 -22.03 7.12
C LEU A 424 -5.53 -20.73 7.93
N ASP A 425 -4.70 -19.73 7.60
CA ASP A 425 -4.70 -18.43 8.28
C ASP A 425 -5.53 -17.41 7.50
N SER A 426 -6.58 -16.86 8.12
CA SER A 426 -7.58 -16.01 7.48
C SER A 426 -8.24 -16.70 6.29
N VAL A 427 -9.17 -17.62 6.58
CA VAL A 427 -9.59 -18.63 5.61
C VAL A 427 -10.62 -18.14 4.61
N VAL A 428 -10.42 -18.52 3.35
CA VAL A 428 -11.39 -18.41 2.26
C VAL A 428 -11.97 -19.80 1.95
N PRO A 429 -13.27 -20.06 2.22
CA PRO A 429 -13.93 -21.30 1.81
C PRO A 429 -13.99 -21.43 0.29
N ILE A 430 -14.07 -22.64 -0.25
CA ILE A 430 -14.10 -22.80 -1.72
C ILE A 430 -15.45 -22.36 -2.27
N GLU A 431 -16.52 -22.71 -1.57
CA GLU A 431 -17.91 -22.41 -1.86
C GLU A 431 -18.22 -20.92 -1.83
N SER A 432 -17.44 -20.12 -1.09
CA SER A 432 -17.79 -18.72 -0.85
C SER A 432 -17.75 -17.87 -2.11
N ASN A 433 -18.70 -16.95 -2.24
CA ASN A 433 -18.68 -15.93 -3.28
C ASN A 433 -18.52 -14.56 -2.63
N ALA A 434 -17.29 -14.04 -2.67
CA ALA A 434 -16.90 -12.75 -2.10
C ALA A 434 -17.82 -11.58 -2.50
N LEU A 435 -18.43 -11.60 -3.69
CA LEU A 435 -19.35 -10.55 -4.10
C LEU A 435 -20.72 -10.71 -3.42
N ASN A 436 -21.31 -11.91 -3.47
CA ASN A 436 -22.63 -12.19 -2.86
C ASN A 436 -22.60 -12.09 -1.33
N GLU A 437 -21.46 -12.42 -0.72
CA GLU A 437 -21.27 -12.45 0.73
C GLU A 437 -20.70 -11.16 1.29
N TYR A 438 -20.39 -10.17 0.44
CA TYR A 438 -19.86 -8.88 0.85
C TYR A 438 -20.69 -8.21 1.96
N PRO A 439 -22.05 -8.19 1.92
CA PRO A 439 -22.84 -7.61 3.01
C PRO A 439 -22.64 -8.35 4.34
N ASN A 440 -22.47 -9.67 4.34
CA ASN A 440 -22.24 -10.45 5.56
C ASN A 440 -20.84 -10.18 6.13
N ALA A 441 -19.84 -10.01 5.26
CA ALA A 441 -18.49 -9.64 5.68
C ALA A 441 -18.46 -8.24 6.31
N VAL A 442 -19.15 -7.27 5.69
CA VAL A 442 -19.32 -5.92 6.24
C VAL A 442 -20.04 -5.95 7.59
N ASP A 443 -21.16 -6.67 7.68
CA ASP A 443 -21.93 -6.81 8.92
C ASP A 443 -21.09 -7.44 10.04
N SER A 444 -20.35 -8.52 9.73
CA SER A 444 -19.49 -9.20 10.70
C SER A 444 -18.42 -8.28 11.28
N ALA A 445 -17.68 -7.57 10.43
CA ALA A 445 -16.59 -6.69 10.86
C ALA A 445 -17.12 -5.48 11.63
N LEU A 446 -18.05 -4.73 11.04
CA LEU A 446 -18.61 -3.53 11.67
C LEU A 446 -19.34 -3.85 12.98
N SER A 447 -20.09 -4.95 13.05
CA SER A 447 -20.73 -5.39 14.29
C SER A 447 -19.69 -5.68 15.37
N LYS A 448 -18.57 -6.34 15.04
CA LYS A 448 -17.47 -6.55 16.00
C LYS A 448 -16.88 -5.23 16.46
N LEU A 449 -16.64 -4.27 15.57
CA LEU A 449 -16.16 -2.92 15.91
C LEU A 449 -17.11 -2.19 16.86
N PHE A 450 -18.38 -2.09 16.50
CA PHE A 450 -19.38 -1.33 17.26
C PHE A 450 -19.64 -1.95 18.63
N THR A 451 -19.80 -3.27 18.70
CA THR A 451 -20.03 -3.97 19.97
C THR A 451 -18.82 -3.86 20.90
N SER A 452 -17.61 -3.94 20.37
CA SER A 452 -16.38 -3.81 21.17
C SER A 452 -16.20 -2.38 21.70
N CYS A 453 -16.49 -1.35 20.89
CA CYS A 453 -16.45 0.04 21.36
C CYS A 453 -17.53 0.30 22.43
N ALA A 454 -18.76 -0.19 22.21
CA ALA A 454 -19.86 -0.03 23.17
C ALA A 454 -19.57 -0.72 24.52
N ALA A 455 -18.89 -1.88 24.49
CA ALA A 455 -18.49 -2.62 25.68
C ALA A 455 -17.31 -1.97 26.43
N ASN A 456 -16.46 -1.20 25.74
CA ASN A 456 -15.35 -0.48 26.34
C ASN A 456 -15.84 0.89 26.90
N PRO A 457 -15.79 1.13 28.23
CA PRO A 457 -16.33 2.37 28.81
C PRO A 457 -15.67 3.66 28.30
N GLU A 458 -14.37 3.62 28.00
CA GLU A 458 -13.62 4.75 27.48
C GLU A 458 -14.04 5.06 26.04
N CYS A 459 -14.08 4.02 25.19
CA CYS A 459 -14.53 4.14 23.81
C CYS A 459 -15.98 4.62 23.72
N ASN A 460 -16.90 3.98 24.45
CA ASN A 460 -18.32 4.35 24.44
C ASN A 460 -18.57 5.77 24.98
N ARG A 461 -17.75 6.25 25.92
CA ARG A 461 -17.82 7.63 26.42
C ARG A 461 -17.34 8.64 25.39
N ALA A 462 -16.23 8.34 24.69
CA ALA A 462 -15.68 9.20 23.64
C ALA A 462 -16.53 9.17 22.36
N TYR A 463 -17.08 8.01 22.03
CA TYR A 463 -17.72 7.68 20.76
C TYR A 463 -19.08 7.00 20.98
N PRO A 464 -20.05 7.67 21.65
CA PRO A 464 -21.34 7.07 21.95
C PRO A 464 -22.10 6.72 20.66
N ASP A 465 -22.86 5.62 20.67
CA ASP A 465 -23.75 5.27 19.56
C ASP A 465 -23.04 5.17 18.19
N LEU A 466 -21.83 4.61 18.20
CA LEU A 466 -20.90 4.58 17.06
C LEU A 466 -21.53 4.02 15.77
N GLU A 467 -22.35 2.97 15.89
CA GLU A 467 -23.04 2.33 14.76
C GLU A 467 -23.97 3.30 14.03
N ASN A 468 -24.87 3.96 14.76
CA ASN A 468 -25.81 4.91 14.15
C ASN A 468 -25.07 6.08 13.55
N VAL A 469 -24.03 6.60 14.23
CA VAL A 469 -23.19 7.66 13.70
C VAL A 469 -22.54 7.24 12.38
N PHE A 470 -21.97 6.04 12.31
CA PHE A 470 -21.35 5.54 11.09
C PHE A 470 -22.33 5.51 9.91
N TRP A 471 -23.50 4.88 10.09
CA TRP A 471 -24.48 4.76 9.00
C TRP A 471 -25.14 6.08 8.61
N GLU A 472 -25.31 7.02 9.55
CA GLU A 472 -25.74 8.39 9.24
C GLU A 472 -24.71 9.11 8.37
N LEU A 473 -23.41 8.96 8.66
CA LEU A 473 -22.34 9.56 7.87
C LEU A 473 -22.22 8.96 6.48
N VAL A 474 -22.34 7.62 6.37
CA VAL A 474 -22.37 6.94 5.07
C VAL A 474 -23.49 7.53 4.20
N LYS A 475 -24.69 7.65 4.75
CA LYS A 475 -25.84 8.24 4.04
C LYS A 475 -25.63 9.72 3.71
N GLU A 476 -25.02 10.49 4.61
CA GLU A 476 -24.73 11.91 4.40
C GLU A 476 -23.74 12.10 3.24
N LEU A 477 -22.65 11.33 3.23
CA LEU A 477 -21.61 11.38 2.22
C LEU A 477 -22.08 10.83 0.88
N ASP A 478 -22.91 9.79 0.85
CA ASP A 478 -23.55 9.32 -0.39
C ASP A 478 -24.48 10.39 -0.99
N ALA A 479 -25.19 11.15 -0.16
CA ALA A 479 -26.07 12.22 -0.61
C ALA A 479 -25.31 13.49 -1.02
N ASN A 480 -24.19 13.79 -0.34
CA ASN A 480 -23.37 14.97 -0.56
C ASN A 480 -21.87 14.60 -0.48
N PRO A 481 -21.31 13.99 -1.55
CA PRO A 481 -19.90 13.61 -1.55
C PRO A 481 -18.99 14.83 -1.37
N VAL A 482 -17.87 14.63 -0.68
CA VAL A 482 -16.90 15.69 -0.39
C VAL A 482 -15.66 15.49 -1.24
N THR A 483 -15.24 16.53 -1.94
CA THR A 483 -13.98 16.52 -2.67
C THR A 483 -12.83 16.96 -1.76
N LEU A 484 -11.85 16.10 -1.55
CA LEU A 484 -10.63 16.40 -0.81
C LEU A 484 -9.47 16.63 -1.78
N SER A 485 -8.69 17.69 -1.58
CA SER A 485 -7.47 17.94 -2.34
C SER A 485 -6.25 17.87 -1.42
N THR A 486 -5.32 16.98 -1.72
CA THR A 486 -4.12 16.73 -0.94
C THR A 486 -2.88 16.98 -1.78
N SER A 487 -1.85 17.64 -1.24
CA SER A 487 -0.57 17.74 -1.92
C SER A 487 0.23 16.45 -1.75
N ALA A 488 0.40 15.68 -2.82
CA ALA A 488 1.25 14.50 -2.88
C ALA A 488 2.57 14.86 -3.57
N TYR A 489 3.66 15.03 -2.85
CA TYR A 489 4.98 15.20 -3.47
C TYR A 489 5.54 13.84 -3.91
N PRO A 490 6.15 13.70 -5.11
CA PRO A 490 6.43 14.72 -6.14
C PRO A 490 5.31 14.89 -7.18
N MET A 491 4.14 14.29 -6.97
CA MET A 491 3.09 14.07 -7.96
C MET A 491 2.15 15.26 -8.18
N GLY A 492 2.10 16.24 -7.28
CA GLY A 492 1.25 17.44 -7.38
C GLY A 492 0.07 17.39 -6.41
N THR A 493 -1.06 17.98 -6.78
CA THR A 493 -2.30 17.92 -5.97
C THR A 493 -3.16 16.77 -6.46
N VAL A 494 -3.51 15.90 -5.53
CA VAL A 494 -4.38 14.75 -5.68
C VAL A 494 -5.77 15.13 -5.20
N THR A 495 -6.80 14.83 -5.99
CA THR A 495 -8.18 15.19 -5.65
C THR A 495 -9.07 13.96 -5.62
N GLU A 496 -9.62 13.63 -4.45
CA GLU A 496 -10.49 12.47 -4.27
C GLU A 496 -11.91 12.88 -3.92
N THR A 497 -12.88 12.11 -4.41
CA THR A 497 -14.27 12.24 -3.97
C THR A 497 -14.55 11.22 -2.88
N VAL A 498 -14.93 11.73 -1.72
CA VAL A 498 -15.29 10.95 -0.54
C VAL A 498 -16.81 10.83 -0.46
N ASP A 499 -17.32 9.63 -0.73
CA ASP A 499 -18.70 9.22 -0.53
C ASP A 499 -18.81 8.23 0.66
N GLY A 500 -20.00 7.65 0.86
CA GLY A 500 -20.23 6.67 1.91
C GLY A 500 -19.46 5.36 1.69
N TYR A 501 -19.28 4.95 0.43
CA TYR A 501 -18.46 3.79 0.09
C TYR A 501 -16.98 3.99 0.42
N TYR A 502 -16.44 5.19 0.18
CA TYR A 502 -15.06 5.54 0.56
C TYR A 502 -14.88 5.43 2.07
N LEU A 503 -15.81 5.99 2.86
CA LEU A 503 -15.78 5.88 4.32
C LEU A 503 -15.82 4.41 4.77
N LEU A 504 -16.74 3.61 4.24
CA LEU A 504 -16.81 2.17 4.53
C LEU A 504 -15.48 1.47 4.19
N SER A 505 -14.93 1.73 3.01
CA SER A 505 -13.68 1.12 2.55
C SER A 505 -12.50 1.46 3.45
N VAL A 506 -12.40 2.71 3.92
CA VAL A 506 -11.37 3.11 4.89
C VAL A 506 -11.54 2.37 6.21
N ILE A 507 -12.76 2.32 6.77
CA ILE A 507 -13.00 1.61 8.04
C ILE A 507 -12.67 0.12 7.93
N MET A 508 -13.10 -0.55 6.86
CA MET A 508 -12.71 -1.94 6.61
C MET A 508 -11.18 -2.09 6.44
N GLY A 509 -10.51 -1.12 5.80
CA GLY A 509 -9.05 -1.13 5.67
C GLY A 509 -8.32 -1.01 7.02
N LEU A 510 -8.84 -0.19 7.93
CA LEU A 510 -8.34 -0.08 9.31
C LEU A 510 -8.56 -1.38 10.08
N GLU A 511 -9.74 -1.99 9.98
CA GLU A 511 -10.06 -3.26 10.67
C GLU A 511 -9.25 -4.44 10.14
N LYS A 512 -8.94 -4.44 8.84
CA LYS A 512 -8.06 -5.43 8.21
C LYS A 512 -6.65 -5.43 8.83
N SER A 513 -6.17 -4.29 9.33
CA SER A 513 -4.81 -4.14 9.84
C SER A 513 -4.81 -4.12 11.37
N SER A 514 -4.26 -5.15 12.02
CA SER A 514 -4.30 -5.31 13.48
C SER A 514 -3.85 -4.06 14.26
N ASP A 515 -2.83 -3.35 13.77
CA ASP A 515 -2.30 -2.12 14.40
C ASP A 515 -3.17 -0.86 14.15
N LEU A 516 -4.19 -0.93 13.30
CA LEU A 516 -5.01 0.22 12.93
C LEU A 516 -6.45 0.13 13.43
N ILE A 517 -6.91 -1.06 13.88
CA ILE A 517 -8.26 -1.30 14.42
C ILE A 517 -8.61 -0.26 15.49
N ASN A 518 -7.66 0.07 16.36
CA ASN A 518 -7.87 0.99 17.48
C ASN A 518 -8.24 2.43 17.05
N THR A 519 -7.95 2.83 15.81
CA THR A 519 -8.23 4.17 15.29
C THR A 519 -9.58 4.29 14.57
N ALA A 520 -10.28 3.18 14.33
CA ALA A 520 -11.52 3.18 13.56
C ALA A 520 -12.65 4.02 14.21
N PRO A 521 -12.94 3.91 15.53
CA PRO A 521 -13.97 4.75 16.17
C PRO A 521 -13.66 6.24 16.11
N GLN A 522 -12.39 6.59 16.34
CA GLN A 522 -11.91 7.97 16.24
C GLN A 522 -12.07 8.52 14.82
N THR A 523 -11.76 7.71 13.81
CA THR A 523 -11.90 8.10 12.41
C THR A 523 -13.35 8.42 12.07
N ILE A 524 -14.31 7.58 12.49
CA ILE A 524 -15.75 7.82 12.29
C ILE A 524 -16.17 9.16 12.93
N TYR A 525 -15.74 9.41 14.17
CA TYR A 525 -16.09 10.64 14.89
C TYR A 525 -15.40 11.89 14.36
N ARG A 526 -14.22 11.78 13.78
CA ARG A 526 -13.56 12.90 13.08
C ARG A 526 -14.30 13.27 11.81
N VAL A 527 -14.71 12.27 11.03
CA VAL A 527 -15.54 12.49 9.84
C VAL A 527 -16.87 13.17 10.21
N LYS A 528 -17.48 12.77 11.34
CA LYS A 528 -18.63 13.49 11.92
C LYS A 528 -18.35 14.96 12.20
N ALA A 529 -17.17 15.27 12.73
CA ALA A 529 -16.70 16.62 12.99
C ALA A 529 -16.24 17.38 11.73
N LYS A 530 -16.40 16.79 10.53
CA LYS A 530 -15.91 17.30 9.24
C LYS A 530 -14.39 17.42 9.17
N ASP A 531 -13.69 16.68 10.03
CA ASP A 531 -12.25 16.45 9.94
C ASP A 531 -12.00 15.19 9.10
N TYR A 532 -11.65 15.39 7.83
CA TYR A 532 -11.39 14.31 6.86
C TYR A 532 -9.91 13.91 6.79
N SER A 533 -9.09 14.40 7.70
CA SER A 533 -7.65 14.21 7.64
C SER A 533 -7.21 12.75 7.76
N THR A 534 -7.98 11.91 8.48
CA THR A 534 -7.78 10.45 8.54
C THR A 534 -8.12 9.77 7.20
N LEU A 535 -9.14 10.25 6.49
CA LEU A 535 -9.48 9.77 5.14
C LEU A 535 -8.38 10.15 4.15
N THR A 536 -7.87 11.37 4.22
CA THR A 536 -6.70 11.79 3.45
C THR A 536 -5.46 10.94 3.75
N ALA A 537 -5.20 10.61 5.01
CA ALA A 537 -4.07 9.75 5.37
C ALA A 537 -4.23 8.31 4.85
N ALA A 538 -5.47 7.81 4.82
CA ALA A 538 -5.79 6.46 4.34
C ALA A 538 -5.34 6.24 2.90
N GLN A 539 -5.47 7.28 2.06
CA GLN A 539 -5.04 7.26 0.65
C GLN A 539 -3.57 6.87 0.45
N TYR A 540 -2.68 7.21 1.39
CA TYR A 540 -1.26 6.91 1.29
C TYR A 540 -0.82 5.75 2.19
N SER A 541 -1.62 5.45 3.22
CA SER A 541 -1.22 4.57 4.32
C SER A 541 -1.82 3.17 4.23
N LEU A 542 -2.94 3.01 3.50
CA LEU A 542 -3.53 1.70 3.27
C LEU A 542 -2.89 1.03 2.03
N PRO A 543 -2.68 -0.30 2.06
CA PRO A 543 -2.04 -1.01 0.95
C PRO A 543 -2.81 -0.81 -0.36
N TYR A 544 -2.08 -0.55 -1.45
CA TYR A 544 -2.64 -0.52 -2.79
C TYR A 544 -3.15 -1.91 -3.16
N ALA A 545 -4.32 -2.01 -3.80
CA ALA A 545 -4.92 -3.32 -4.13
C ALA A 545 -4.02 -4.25 -4.97
N PHE A 546 -3.09 -3.68 -5.74
CA PHE A 546 -2.13 -4.44 -6.54
C PHE A 546 -0.70 -4.48 -6.00
N ASP A 547 -0.41 -3.90 -4.81
CA ASP A 547 0.95 -3.98 -4.28
C ASP A 547 1.30 -5.43 -3.90
N GLY A 548 2.37 -5.96 -4.48
CA GLY A 548 2.74 -7.37 -4.32
C GLY A 548 1.78 -8.38 -4.97
N ILE A 549 0.83 -7.93 -5.79
CA ILE A 549 -0.18 -8.74 -6.48
C ILE A 549 -0.03 -8.57 -7.99
N THR A 550 0.00 -9.67 -8.74
CA THR A 550 -0.02 -9.66 -10.20
C THR A 550 -1.45 -9.45 -10.72
N PRO A 551 -1.77 -8.29 -11.35
CA PRO A 551 -3.16 -7.92 -11.63
C PRO A 551 -3.86 -8.88 -12.60
N GLY A 552 -3.17 -9.39 -13.61
CA GLY A 552 -3.77 -10.31 -14.57
C GLY A 552 -4.20 -11.64 -13.93
N LEU A 553 -3.45 -12.15 -12.95
CA LEU A 553 -3.91 -13.33 -12.20
C LEU A 553 -5.07 -12.98 -11.27
N TYR A 554 -5.00 -11.84 -10.57
CA TYR A 554 -6.08 -11.38 -9.70
C TYR A 554 -7.39 -11.25 -10.48
N VAL A 555 -7.37 -10.62 -11.64
CA VAL A 555 -8.50 -10.53 -12.56
C VAL A 555 -8.99 -11.90 -13.01
N SER A 556 -8.09 -12.79 -13.44
CA SER A 556 -8.47 -14.14 -13.88
C SER A 556 -9.21 -14.91 -12.78
N MET A 557 -8.72 -14.89 -11.55
CA MET A 557 -9.35 -15.57 -10.41
C MET A 557 -10.66 -14.92 -10.01
N MET A 558 -10.71 -13.58 -9.89
CA MET A 558 -11.94 -12.87 -9.53
C MET A 558 -13.04 -13.10 -10.56
N CYS A 559 -12.70 -13.03 -11.85
CA CYS A 559 -13.65 -13.30 -12.92
C CYS A 559 -14.11 -14.76 -12.91
N ARG A 560 -13.21 -15.74 -12.79
CA ARG A 560 -13.59 -17.17 -12.75
C ARG A 560 -14.42 -17.49 -11.52
N GLU A 561 -13.91 -17.24 -10.32
CA GLU A 561 -14.42 -17.86 -9.09
C GLU A 561 -15.53 -17.07 -8.40
N HIS A 562 -15.73 -15.81 -8.80
CA HIS A 562 -16.69 -14.90 -8.17
C HIS A 562 -17.69 -14.34 -9.17
N VAL A 563 -17.23 -13.64 -10.22
CA VAL A 563 -18.13 -13.00 -11.18
C VAL A 563 -18.87 -14.03 -12.03
N LEU A 564 -18.15 -14.94 -12.68
CA LEU A 564 -18.74 -15.97 -13.55
C LEU A 564 -19.31 -17.18 -12.77
N ALA A 565 -19.16 -17.18 -11.45
CA ALA A 565 -19.73 -18.17 -10.54
C ALA A 565 -21.10 -17.75 -9.96
N THR A 566 -21.64 -16.60 -10.39
CA THR A 566 -22.93 -16.04 -9.93
C THR A 566 -23.72 -15.47 -11.10
N THR A 567 -24.92 -14.97 -10.82
CA THR A 567 -25.78 -14.25 -11.78
C THR A 567 -25.83 -12.76 -11.51
N GLN A 568 -26.26 -11.97 -12.51
CA GLN A 568 -26.45 -10.52 -12.34
C GLN A 568 -27.58 -10.23 -11.35
N GLU A 569 -28.63 -11.04 -11.36
CA GLU A 569 -29.77 -10.95 -10.47
C GLU A 569 -29.36 -11.16 -9.00
N GLU A 570 -28.49 -12.13 -8.71
CA GLU A 570 -27.96 -12.38 -7.37
C GLU A 570 -27.08 -11.23 -6.86
N LEU A 571 -26.24 -10.64 -7.73
CA LEU A 571 -25.42 -9.48 -7.37
C LEU A 571 -26.28 -8.25 -7.10
N GLN A 572 -27.31 -8.01 -7.92
CA GLN A 572 -28.21 -6.88 -7.71
C GLN A 572 -28.97 -7.03 -6.37
N ALA A 573 -29.45 -8.23 -6.05
CA ALA A 573 -30.08 -8.52 -4.76
C ALA A 573 -29.10 -8.37 -3.57
N THR A 574 -27.80 -8.46 -3.81
CA THR A 574 -26.77 -8.26 -2.79
C THR A 574 -26.60 -6.77 -2.46
N THR A 575 -26.59 -5.90 -3.47
CA THR A 575 -26.50 -4.45 -3.25
C THR A 575 -27.68 -3.86 -2.48
N GLU A 576 -28.85 -4.49 -2.53
CA GLU A 576 -30.03 -4.05 -1.77
C GLU A 576 -29.92 -4.31 -0.26
N LYS A 577 -28.96 -5.14 0.17
CA LYS A 577 -28.80 -5.56 1.58
C LYS A 577 -27.86 -4.68 2.39
N ILE A 578 -27.09 -3.81 1.75
CA ILE A 578 -26.11 -2.96 2.40
C ILE A 578 -26.48 -1.48 2.19
N ASN A 579 -26.28 -0.66 3.22
CA ASN A 579 -26.62 0.77 3.18
C ASN A 579 -25.54 1.63 2.50
N VAL A 580 -24.87 1.11 1.47
CA VAL A 580 -23.96 1.87 0.61
C VAL A 580 -24.41 1.77 -0.82
N ASN A 581 -24.17 2.84 -1.59
CA ASN A 581 -24.51 2.82 -3.00
C ASN A 581 -23.70 1.78 -3.77
N ASP A 582 -22.41 1.59 -3.47
CA ASP A 582 -21.44 0.79 -4.22
C ASP A 582 -20.88 -0.41 -3.44
N VAL A 583 -20.40 -1.42 -4.18
CA VAL A 583 -19.70 -2.59 -3.63
C VAL A 583 -18.51 -2.94 -4.53
N MET A 584 -17.53 -3.64 -3.95
CA MET A 584 -16.32 -4.18 -4.59
C MET A 584 -16.34 -4.24 -6.14
N TRP A 585 -15.28 -3.71 -6.76
CA TRP A 585 -15.08 -3.62 -8.22
C TRP A 585 -16.12 -2.81 -9.01
N ARG A 586 -17.37 -2.69 -8.54
CA ARG A 586 -18.41 -1.90 -9.21
C ARG A 586 -17.99 -0.46 -9.50
N PRO A 587 -17.26 0.25 -8.60
CA PRO A 587 -16.72 1.57 -8.92
C PRO A 587 -15.85 1.61 -10.19
N PHE A 588 -15.11 0.54 -10.52
CA PHE A 588 -14.24 0.51 -11.71
C PHE A 588 -14.99 0.24 -13.02
N TYR A 589 -16.16 -0.40 -12.95
CA TYR A 589 -16.93 -0.83 -14.13
C TYR A 589 -18.26 -0.11 -14.29
N GLY A 590 -18.64 0.73 -13.33
CA GLY A 590 -19.90 1.47 -13.29
C GLY A 590 -21.12 0.63 -12.90
N ASP A 591 -21.26 -0.57 -13.46
CA ASP A 591 -22.36 -1.49 -13.13
C ASP A 591 -21.95 -2.97 -13.25
N PHE A 592 -22.80 -3.85 -12.73
CA PHE A 592 -22.56 -5.30 -12.77
C PHE A 592 -22.60 -5.88 -14.18
N VAL A 593 -23.42 -5.34 -15.09
CA VAL A 593 -23.50 -5.84 -16.48
C VAL A 593 -22.15 -5.67 -17.15
N LYS A 594 -21.55 -4.50 -17.02
CA LYS A 594 -20.25 -4.16 -17.56
C LYS A 594 -19.12 -4.95 -16.91
N MET A 595 -19.19 -5.19 -15.61
CA MET A 595 -18.24 -6.07 -14.92
C MET A 595 -18.30 -7.51 -15.48
N PHE A 596 -19.51 -8.05 -15.68
CA PHE A 596 -19.69 -9.36 -16.33
C PHE A 596 -19.15 -9.38 -17.76
N ASP A 597 -19.45 -8.35 -18.55
CA ASP A 597 -18.98 -8.25 -19.93
C ASP A 597 -17.45 -8.11 -19.99
N ALA A 598 -16.86 -7.38 -19.04
CA ALA A 598 -15.42 -7.26 -18.88
C ALA A 598 -14.79 -8.63 -18.54
N CYS A 599 -15.36 -9.40 -17.62
CA CYS A 599 -14.88 -10.75 -17.29
C CYS A 599 -15.05 -11.75 -18.44
N LYS A 600 -16.14 -11.67 -19.21
CA LYS A 600 -16.30 -12.47 -20.44
C LYS A 600 -15.29 -12.09 -21.51
N ALA A 601 -15.03 -10.79 -21.68
CA ALA A 601 -14.03 -10.28 -22.61
C ALA A 601 -12.60 -10.62 -22.19
N TRP A 602 -12.34 -10.74 -20.89
CA TRP A 602 -11.07 -11.24 -20.35
C TRP A 602 -10.78 -12.69 -20.75
N GLY A 603 -11.79 -13.48 -21.11
CA GLY A 603 -11.59 -14.79 -21.75
C GLY A 603 -11.33 -15.95 -20.80
N VAL A 604 -11.55 -15.76 -19.48
CA VAL A 604 -11.63 -16.89 -18.53
C VAL A 604 -13.02 -17.52 -18.58
N THR A 605 -13.09 -18.81 -18.26
CA THR A 605 -14.36 -19.52 -18.04
C THR A 605 -14.71 -19.52 -16.55
N GLY A 606 -16.00 -19.60 -16.24
CA GLY A 606 -16.48 -19.84 -14.87
C GLY A 606 -16.01 -21.20 -14.32
N PRO A 607 -16.29 -21.49 -13.04
CA PRO A 607 -15.81 -22.71 -12.41
C PRO A 607 -16.53 -23.93 -12.99
N ASP A 608 -15.81 -25.04 -13.13
CA ASP A 608 -16.40 -26.31 -13.56
C ASP A 608 -17.33 -26.88 -12.48
N LEU A 609 -18.24 -27.78 -12.90
CA LEU A 609 -19.12 -28.48 -11.97
C LEU A 609 -18.31 -29.21 -10.89
N GLY A 610 -18.63 -28.95 -9.63
CA GLY A 610 -17.93 -29.53 -8.47
C GLY A 610 -16.72 -28.72 -7.97
N GLU A 611 -16.19 -27.75 -8.74
CA GLU A 611 -15.04 -26.96 -8.28
C GLU A 611 -15.34 -26.18 -7.00
N LYS A 612 -16.59 -25.70 -6.86
CA LYS A 612 -17.08 -24.90 -5.73
C LYS A 612 -17.71 -25.72 -4.60
N GLU A 613 -17.68 -27.05 -4.67
CA GLU A 613 -18.17 -27.89 -3.56
C GLU A 613 -17.25 -27.77 -2.34
N ALA A 614 -17.83 -27.87 -1.14
CA ALA A 614 -17.08 -27.82 0.11
C ALA A 614 -16.03 -28.95 0.20
N VAL A 615 -14.94 -28.70 0.92
CA VAL A 615 -13.87 -29.69 1.10
C VAL A 615 -14.09 -30.47 2.38
N VAL A 616 -14.46 -31.73 2.22
CA VAL A 616 -14.53 -32.69 3.33
C VAL A 616 -13.19 -33.42 3.44
N SER A 617 -12.55 -33.34 4.60
CA SER A 617 -11.23 -33.97 4.83
C SER A 617 -11.01 -34.38 6.29
N ASP A 618 -10.17 -35.39 6.48
CA ASP A 618 -9.61 -35.82 7.77
C ASP A 618 -8.13 -35.43 7.95
N ILE A 619 -7.56 -34.73 6.96
CA ILE A 619 -6.22 -34.16 7.05
C ILE A 619 -6.17 -33.19 8.24
N PRO A 620 -5.23 -33.35 9.18
CA PRO A 620 -5.06 -32.44 10.30
C PRO A 620 -4.98 -30.99 9.82
N SER A 621 -5.84 -30.13 10.36
CA SER A 621 -5.95 -28.74 9.93
C SER A 621 -5.99 -27.77 11.12
N LEU A 622 -5.32 -26.63 10.98
CA LEU A 622 -5.37 -25.52 11.92
C LEU A 622 -6.01 -24.33 11.22
N ILE A 623 -7.09 -23.80 11.79
CA ILE A 623 -7.80 -22.62 11.29
C ILE A 623 -7.51 -21.47 12.25
N ILE A 624 -6.95 -20.39 11.73
CA ILE A 624 -6.60 -19.18 12.47
C ILE A 624 -7.39 -18.02 11.87
N GLU A 625 -8.10 -17.26 12.73
CA GLU A 625 -8.91 -16.11 12.32
C GLU A 625 -8.67 -14.89 13.21
N GLY A 626 -8.70 -13.70 12.62
CA GLY A 626 -8.79 -12.45 13.37
C GLY A 626 -10.25 -12.07 13.58
N ALA A 627 -10.62 -11.69 14.82
CA ALA A 627 -12.00 -11.34 15.13
C ALA A 627 -12.51 -10.12 14.35
N TYR A 628 -11.61 -9.23 13.90
CA TYR A 628 -11.91 -8.03 13.13
C TYR A 628 -11.68 -8.18 11.62
N ASP A 629 -11.33 -9.38 11.13
CA ASP A 629 -10.99 -9.59 9.73
C ASP A 629 -12.19 -9.30 8.80
N PRO A 630 -12.14 -8.23 7.98
CA PRO A 630 -13.23 -7.89 7.08
C PRO A 630 -13.12 -8.58 5.72
N ALA A 631 -11.95 -9.17 5.41
CA ALA A 631 -11.70 -9.85 4.14
C ALA A 631 -12.09 -11.33 4.21
N THR A 632 -11.73 -11.98 5.31
CA THR A 632 -12.06 -13.38 5.62
C THR A 632 -12.63 -13.45 7.03
N PRO A 633 -13.90 -13.08 7.21
CA PRO A 633 -14.51 -13.00 8.53
C PRO A 633 -14.57 -14.34 9.27
N PRO A 634 -14.56 -14.35 10.61
CA PRO A 634 -14.52 -15.57 11.44
C PRO A 634 -15.57 -16.64 11.13
N PHE A 635 -16.71 -16.26 10.53
CA PHE A 635 -17.75 -17.22 10.15
C PHE A 635 -17.29 -18.18 9.04
N TYR A 636 -16.35 -17.76 8.17
CA TYR A 636 -15.72 -18.65 7.19
C TYR A 636 -14.92 -19.77 7.86
N GLY A 637 -14.10 -19.42 8.87
CA GLY A 637 -13.36 -20.42 9.64
C GLY A 637 -14.27 -21.40 10.36
N LYS A 638 -15.38 -20.92 10.92
CA LYS A 638 -16.39 -21.77 11.59
C LYS A 638 -17.08 -22.70 10.59
N GLN A 639 -17.46 -22.20 9.42
CA GLN A 639 -18.08 -22.98 8.34
C GLN A 639 -17.17 -24.13 7.89
N ILE A 640 -15.92 -23.85 7.55
CA ILE A 640 -14.98 -24.89 7.08
C ILE A 640 -14.67 -25.90 8.19
N GLY A 641 -14.62 -25.46 9.45
CA GLY A 641 -14.44 -26.35 10.59
C GLY A 641 -15.50 -27.46 10.70
N GLU A 642 -16.68 -27.27 10.11
CA GLU A 642 -17.74 -28.31 10.06
C GLU A 642 -17.39 -29.45 9.09
N ASP A 643 -16.67 -29.16 8.01
CA ASP A 643 -16.29 -30.12 6.96
C ASP A 643 -14.89 -30.73 7.17
N LEU A 644 -14.04 -30.07 7.97
CA LEU A 644 -12.72 -30.55 8.35
C LEU A 644 -12.77 -31.30 9.69
N SER A 645 -13.02 -32.61 9.61
CA SER A 645 -13.26 -33.49 10.76
C SER A 645 -12.11 -33.59 11.79
N ASN A 646 -10.90 -33.20 11.38
CA ASN A 646 -9.71 -33.16 12.24
C ASN A 646 -9.10 -31.74 12.21
N SER A 647 -9.85 -30.77 12.73
CA SER A 647 -9.44 -29.37 12.74
C SER A 647 -9.42 -28.74 14.13
N PHE A 648 -8.54 -27.77 14.33
CA PHE A 648 -8.52 -26.89 15.50
C PHE A 648 -8.77 -25.44 15.07
N TYR A 649 -9.64 -24.73 15.78
CA TYR A 649 -10.02 -23.35 15.48
C TYR A 649 -9.52 -22.36 16.54
N PHE A 650 -8.83 -21.31 16.10
CA PHE A 650 -8.28 -20.25 16.94
C PHE A 650 -8.72 -18.88 16.41
N GLU A 651 -9.46 -18.13 17.22
CA GLU A 651 -9.90 -16.76 16.91
C GLU A 651 -9.14 -15.78 17.81
N PHE A 652 -8.51 -14.77 17.21
CA PHE A 652 -7.69 -13.77 17.87
C PHE A 652 -8.49 -12.49 18.12
N PRO A 653 -8.75 -12.10 19.37
CA PRO A 653 -9.77 -11.12 19.70
C PRO A 653 -9.42 -9.68 19.30
N ASN A 654 -8.15 -9.37 19.03
CA ASN A 654 -7.65 -8.03 18.72
C ASN A 654 -6.91 -7.94 17.37
N MET A 655 -7.15 -8.90 16.47
CA MET A 655 -6.45 -8.99 15.19
C MET A 655 -7.40 -8.87 14.01
N GLY A 656 -6.87 -8.30 12.94
CA GLY A 656 -7.49 -8.25 11.62
C GLY A 656 -7.02 -9.43 10.77
N HIS A 657 -6.62 -9.15 9.54
CA HIS A 657 -6.29 -10.15 8.54
C HIS A 657 -4.90 -10.76 8.72
N VAL A 658 -4.80 -12.08 8.54
CA VAL A 658 -3.60 -12.92 8.66
C VAL A 658 -2.94 -12.74 10.05
N PRO A 659 -3.59 -13.18 11.15
CA PRO A 659 -3.02 -13.14 12.49
C PRO A 659 -1.56 -13.60 12.60
N THR A 660 -1.14 -14.66 11.91
CA THR A 660 0.24 -15.16 12.04
C THR A 660 1.30 -14.18 11.49
N GLY A 661 0.90 -13.26 10.60
CA GLY A 661 1.77 -12.22 10.06
C GLY A 661 1.67 -10.86 10.75
N SER A 662 0.67 -10.67 11.63
CA SER A 662 0.38 -9.38 12.29
C SER A 662 0.37 -9.44 13.82
N ASP A 663 0.67 -10.59 14.41
CA ASP A 663 0.67 -10.79 15.86
C ASP A 663 1.97 -10.33 16.54
N SER A 664 1.91 -9.16 17.17
CA SER A 664 3.01 -8.62 17.99
C SER A 664 3.32 -9.44 19.26
N SER A 665 2.39 -10.28 19.72
CA SER A 665 2.59 -11.17 20.88
C SER A 665 3.31 -12.49 20.54
N GLY A 666 3.32 -12.85 19.26
CA GLY A 666 3.87 -14.12 18.73
C GLY A 666 3.06 -15.37 19.06
N CYS A 667 1.88 -15.24 19.68
CA CYS A 667 0.97 -16.34 20.03
C CYS A 667 0.43 -17.09 18.79
N ALA A 668 -0.03 -16.39 17.75
CA ALA A 668 -0.54 -16.98 16.52
C ALA A 668 0.51 -17.84 15.81
N MET A 669 1.72 -17.30 15.65
CA MET A 669 2.83 -18.06 15.08
C MET A 669 3.24 -19.23 15.98
N GLN A 670 3.24 -19.07 17.30
CA GLN A 670 3.54 -20.18 18.22
C GLN A 670 2.53 -21.32 18.09
N ILE A 671 1.24 -21.01 17.98
CA ILE A 671 0.17 -21.98 17.76
C ILE A 671 0.38 -22.74 16.44
N ALA A 672 0.76 -22.04 15.36
CA ALA A 672 1.10 -22.65 14.07
C ALA A 672 2.30 -23.61 14.16
N LEU A 673 3.36 -23.20 14.87
CA LEU A 673 4.55 -24.03 15.07
C LEU A 673 4.25 -25.29 15.90
N ASP A 674 3.50 -25.13 17.00
CA ASP A 674 3.09 -26.25 17.86
C ASP A 674 2.23 -27.26 17.09
N PHE A 675 1.34 -26.77 16.23
CA PHE A 675 0.51 -27.60 15.37
C PHE A 675 1.34 -28.43 14.38
N ILE A 676 2.26 -27.83 13.62
CA ILE A 676 3.08 -28.57 12.65
C ILE A 676 3.91 -29.66 13.34
N LYS A 677 4.41 -29.37 14.55
CA LYS A 677 5.18 -30.32 15.34
C LYS A 677 4.37 -31.57 15.68
N ASN A 678 3.10 -31.42 16.06
CA ASN A 678 2.21 -32.55 16.30
C ASN A 678 0.76 -32.24 15.88
N PRO A 679 0.41 -32.46 14.59
CA PRO A 679 -0.89 -32.05 14.06
C PRO A 679 -2.09 -32.81 14.63
N ALA A 680 -1.85 -33.91 15.33
CA ALA A 680 -2.90 -34.70 15.98
C ALA A 680 -3.30 -34.17 17.36
N VAL A 681 -2.61 -33.15 17.88
CA VAL A 681 -2.83 -32.59 19.21
C VAL A 681 -3.14 -31.11 19.09
N GLU A 682 -4.16 -30.66 19.82
CA GLU A 682 -4.52 -29.24 19.85
C GLU A 682 -3.36 -28.41 20.42
N PRO A 683 -2.93 -27.34 19.73
CA PRO A 683 -1.92 -26.42 20.24
C PRO A 683 -2.31 -25.77 21.57
N ASP A 684 -1.32 -25.33 22.35
CA ASP A 684 -1.58 -24.69 23.63
C ASP A 684 -2.26 -23.31 23.46
N ARG A 685 -3.49 -23.18 23.99
CA ARG A 685 -4.27 -21.94 23.99
C ARG A 685 -3.83 -20.92 25.04
N THR A 686 -2.92 -21.26 25.96
CA THR A 686 -2.64 -20.40 27.12
C THR A 686 -2.16 -19.00 26.76
N CYS A 687 -1.51 -18.82 25.60
CA CYS A 687 -1.09 -17.50 25.14
C CYS A 687 -2.27 -16.59 24.77
N LEU A 688 -3.39 -17.13 24.27
CA LEU A 688 -4.60 -16.35 23.95
C LEU A 688 -5.16 -15.62 25.17
N ASN A 689 -5.05 -16.20 26.37
CA ASN A 689 -5.52 -15.57 27.60
C ASN A 689 -4.76 -14.30 27.99
N LYS A 690 -3.60 -14.05 27.36
CA LYS A 690 -2.79 -12.85 27.57
C LYS A 690 -3.04 -11.79 26.51
N ILE A 691 -3.75 -12.14 25.43
CA ILE A 691 -4.12 -11.21 24.39
C ILE A 691 -5.24 -10.33 24.93
N LYS A 692 -4.96 -9.03 24.97
CA LYS A 692 -5.95 -8.03 25.38
C LYS A 692 -6.89 -7.75 24.23
N GLU A 693 -8.13 -7.38 24.55
CA GLU A 693 -9.04 -6.74 23.60
C GLU A 693 -8.42 -5.44 23.06
N VAL A 694 -8.94 -4.95 21.93
CA VAL A 694 -8.47 -3.69 21.34
C VAL A 694 -8.66 -2.54 22.32
N GLU A 695 -7.55 -1.86 22.63
CA GLU A 695 -7.56 -0.59 23.36
C GLU A 695 -7.77 0.54 22.35
N PHE A 696 -9.04 0.94 22.14
CA PHE A 696 -9.39 1.99 21.19
C PHE A 696 -8.76 3.34 21.57
N LEU A 697 -8.23 4.04 20.56
CA LEU A 697 -7.69 5.36 20.73
C LEU A 697 -8.84 6.35 21.00
N VAL A 698 -8.80 7.04 22.13
CA VAL A 698 -9.78 8.06 22.53
C VAL A 698 -9.12 9.43 22.66
N PRO A 699 -9.86 10.54 22.48
CA PRO A 699 -9.29 11.87 22.57
C PRO A 699 -8.82 12.13 24.00
N TYR A 700 -7.61 12.62 24.17
CA TYR A 700 -7.11 12.95 25.50
C TYR A 700 -7.84 14.18 26.07
N THR A 701 -8.51 14.00 27.22
CA THR A 701 -9.37 15.02 27.84
C THR A 701 -8.71 15.76 29.03
N GLY A 702 -7.46 15.44 29.34
CA GLY A 702 -6.75 15.98 30.50
C GLY A 702 -6.71 15.05 31.72
N GLU A 703 -7.44 13.93 31.68
CA GLU A 703 -7.54 12.96 32.76
C GLU A 703 -7.40 11.51 32.23
N PRO A 704 -6.61 10.64 32.90
CA PRO A 704 -5.72 10.99 34.01
C PRO A 704 -4.59 11.91 33.54
N ALA A 705 -4.07 12.74 34.44
CA ALA A 705 -2.92 13.59 34.11
C ALA A 705 -1.76 12.74 33.56
N ILE A 706 -1.17 13.20 32.46
CA ILE A 706 -0.01 12.55 31.84
C ILE A 706 1.15 12.52 32.84
N GLU A 707 1.70 11.33 33.09
CA GLU A 707 2.94 11.19 33.84
C GLU A 707 4.11 11.67 32.99
N LEU A 708 4.83 12.68 33.48
CA LEU A 708 5.98 13.24 32.77
C LEU A 708 7.30 12.78 33.40
N ILE A 709 8.27 12.44 32.54
CA ILE A 709 9.65 12.09 32.91
C ILE A 709 10.64 12.97 32.16
N THR A 710 11.72 13.36 32.83
CA THR A 710 12.78 14.14 32.20
C THR A 710 13.59 13.29 31.23
N LYS A 711 13.66 13.69 29.95
CA LYS A 711 14.60 13.13 28.95
C LYS A 711 15.42 14.23 28.28
N SER A 712 16.58 13.87 27.77
CA SER A 712 17.40 14.73 26.91
C SER A 712 17.32 14.25 25.47
N ALA A 713 16.86 15.11 24.56
CA ALA A 713 16.78 14.84 23.12
C ALA A 713 17.16 16.09 22.32
N SER A 714 17.89 15.90 21.22
CA SER A 714 18.30 16.98 20.29
C SER A 714 18.89 18.23 20.98
N GLY A 715 19.67 18.04 22.05
CA GLY A 715 20.33 19.11 22.80
C GLY A 715 19.45 19.84 23.82
N VAL A 716 18.23 19.36 24.10
CA VAL A 716 17.31 19.93 25.09
C VAL A 716 16.99 18.88 26.15
N THR A 717 16.99 19.27 27.42
CA THR A 717 16.47 18.42 28.51
C THR A 717 15.08 18.91 28.91
N VAL A 718 14.06 18.05 28.81
CA VAL A 718 12.65 18.43 28.94
C VAL A 718 11.84 17.28 29.55
N ASP A 719 10.78 17.59 30.27
CA ASP A 719 9.84 16.59 30.79
C ASP A 719 8.88 16.17 29.68
N ILE A 720 8.83 14.89 29.35
CA ILE A 720 7.99 14.31 28.29
C ILE A 720 7.06 13.23 28.87
N PRO A 721 6.02 12.78 28.15
CA PRO A 721 5.20 11.67 28.61
C PRO A 721 6.03 10.40 28.80
N ALA A 722 5.78 9.70 29.92
CA ALA A 722 6.55 8.52 30.31
C ALA A 722 6.41 7.34 29.34
N ASP A 723 5.22 7.21 28.76
CA ASP A 723 4.78 6.16 27.86
C ASP A 723 5.02 6.47 26.38
N TRP A 724 5.44 7.69 26.04
CA TRP A 724 5.78 8.06 24.66
C TRP A 724 7.22 7.65 24.34
N TYR A 725 7.44 7.19 23.11
CA TYR A 725 8.75 6.83 22.60
C TYR A 725 9.24 7.87 21.60
N TYR A 726 10.55 7.88 21.39
CA TYR A 726 11.22 8.83 20.51
C TYR A 726 11.40 8.20 19.14
N ASP A 727 10.84 8.83 18.12
CA ASP A 727 10.89 8.40 16.74
C ASP A 727 11.20 9.58 15.82
N GLU A 728 12.24 9.43 14.98
CA GLU A 728 12.70 10.42 13.99
C GLU A 728 12.68 11.91 14.41
N GLY A 729 13.04 12.22 15.66
CA GLY A 729 13.08 13.62 16.14
C GLY A 729 11.86 14.07 16.96
N PHE A 730 10.83 13.24 17.03
CA PHE A 730 9.58 13.49 17.74
C PHE A 730 9.37 12.48 18.87
N PHE A 731 8.68 12.91 19.91
CA PHE A 731 8.03 12.01 20.84
C PHE A 731 6.61 11.76 20.35
N VAL A 732 6.25 10.50 20.19
CA VAL A 732 4.95 10.05 19.69
C VAL A 732 4.31 9.11 20.72
N ARG A 733 2.99 9.21 20.87
CA ARG A 733 2.24 8.30 21.74
C ARG A 733 1.96 6.96 21.09
N TYR A 734 1.79 6.97 19.76
CA TYR A 734 1.40 5.80 18.98
C TYR A 734 1.97 5.91 17.56
N SER A 735 2.57 4.84 17.05
CA SER A 735 3.10 4.78 15.67
C SER A 735 1.95 4.53 14.71
N SER A 736 1.16 5.56 14.42
CA SER A 736 0.12 5.44 13.41
C SER A 736 0.10 6.66 12.50
N PRO A 737 0.03 6.46 11.17
CA PRO A 737 -0.20 7.58 10.26
C PRO A 737 -1.56 8.25 10.48
N PHE A 738 -2.47 7.64 11.24
CA PHE A 738 -3.80 8.16 11.56
C PHE A 738 -3.86 8.97 12.87
N ASP A 739 -2.78 8.98 13.66
CA ASP A 739 -2.64 9.78 14.87
C ASP A 739 -1.45 10.75 14.73
N ILE A 740 -1.74 12.04 14.67
CA ILE A 740 -0.68 13.07 14.51
C ILE A 740 -0.27 13.72 15.82
N THR A 741 -0.78 13.25 16.95
CA THR A 741 -0.40 13.78 18.24
C THR A 741 1.06 13.43 18.55
N GLN A 742 1.93 14.42 18.41
CA GLN A 742 3.39 14.28 18.57
C GLN A 742 4.03 15.59 19.04
N VAL A 743 5.16 15.49 19.74
CA VAL A 743 5.93 16.66 20.19
C VAL A 743 7.40 16.55 19.79
N GLY A 744 7.88 17.53 19.03
CA GLY A 744 9.29 17.68 18.69
C GLY A 744 9.98 18.66 19.63
N VAL A 745 11.22 18.34 20.02
CA VAL A 745 12.04 19.23 20.85
C VAL A 745 13.45 19.28 20.30
N PHE A 746 14.00 20.48 20.09
CA PHE A 746 15.33 20.67 19.53
C PHE A 746 15.95 22.03 19.90
N SER A 747 17.29 22.08 19.89
CA SER A 747 18.08 23.29 20.08
C SER A 747 18.91 23.57 18.84
N ASP A 748 18.82 24.78 18.29
CA ASP A 748 19.61 25.18 17.11
C ASP A 748 20.05 26.66 17.20
N THR A 749 21.04 27.05 16.41
CA THR A 749 21.66 28.39 16.37
C THR A 749 20.84 29.44 15.61
N VAL A 750 19.58 29.14 15.29
CA VAL A 750 18.64 30.10 14.68
C VAL A 750 18.15 31.13 15.68
N THR A 751 17.86 32.33 15.18
CA THR A 751 17.03 33.28 15.91
C THR A 751 15.54 32.92 15.80
N ILE A 752 14.72 33.39 16.74
CA ILE A 752 13.26 33.20 16.67
C ILE A 752 12.68 33.82 15.38
N GLN A 753 13.26 34.93 14.90
CA GLN A 753 12.81 35.54 13.65
C GLN A 753 13.14 34.64 12.44
N GLU A 754 14.33 34.05 12.37
CA GLU A 754 14.69 33.11 11.31
C GLU A 754 13.82 31.84 11.35
N LEU A 755 13.43 31.37 12.54
CA LEU A 755 12.48 30.27 12.70
C LEU A 755 11.09 30.63 12.13
N LYS A 756 10.58 31.83 12.46
CA LYS A 756 9.32 32.33 11.90
C LYS A 756 9.42 32.47 10.39
N ASP A 757 10.51 33.04 9.89
CA ASP A 757 10.74 33.20 8.46
C ASP A 757 10.85 31.85 7.76
N TYR A 758 11.44 30.84 8.40
CA TYR A 758 11.51 29.47 7.87
C TYR A 758 10.12 28.88 7.64
N PHE A 759 9.24 28.90 8.65
CA PHE A 759 7.86 28.43 8.52
C PHE A 759 7.00 29.35 7.63
N SER A 760 7.39 30.63 7.50
CA SER A 760 6.66 31.63 6.71
C SER A 760 7.11 31.70 5.25
N SER A 761 8.21 31.03 4.87
CA SER A 761 8.80 31.15 3.54
C SER A 761 9.11 29.80 2.88
N SER A 762 8.32 29.46 1.87
CA SER A 762 8.78 28.56 0.81
C SER A 762 8.13 28.89 -0.53
N ALA A 763 8.78 28.48 -1.62
CA ALA A 763 8.25 28.58 -2.98
C ALA A 763 6.99 27.72 -3.20
N TYR A 764 6.61 26.88 -2.22
CA TYR A 764 5.50 25.93 -2.26
C TYR A 764 4.51 26.08 -1.08
N GLY A 765 4.58 27.15 -0.27
CA GLY A 765 3.70 27.37 0.90
C GLY A 765 4.42 27.38 2.26
N TYR A 766 3.70 27.23 3.38
CA TYR A 766 4.22 27.40 4.75
C TYR A 766 4.93 26.15 5.35
N ARG A 767 5.74 25.44 4.54
CA ARG A 767 6.57 24.28 4.94
C ARG A 767 5.87 23.27 5.86
N GLY A 768 4.69 22.81 5.46
CA GLY A 768 3.89 21.84 6.23
C GLY A 768 2.87 22.48 7.18
N LEU A 769 2.84 23.80 7.29
CA LEU A 769 1.74 24.55 7.92
C LEU A 769 0.79 25.10 6.85
N ASP A 770 -0.41 25.46 7.27
CA ASP A 770 -1.42 26.10 6.43
C ASP A 770 -1.20 27.61 6.35
N ASN A 771 -0.59 28.20 7.39
CA ASN A 771 -0.35 29.63 7.53
C ASN A 771 0.95 29.92 8.30
N ALA A 772 1.45 31.16 8.20
CA ALA A 772 2.55 31.64 9.03
C ALA A 772 2.18 31.54 10.52
N PRO A 773 3.07 31.04 11.39
CA PRO A 773 2.80 30.96 12.82
C PRO A 773 2.47 32.35 13.42
N ALA A 774 1.25 32.48 13.93
CA ALA A 774 0.77 33.68 14.61
C ALA A 774 1.24 33.69 16.05
N GLU A 775 1.64 34.85 16.58
CA GLU A 775 2.05 34.97 17.98
C GLU A 775 0.84 34.78 18.90
N ALA A 776 0.91 33.77 19.76
CA ALA A 776 -0.15 33.35 20.66
C ALA A 776 0.06 33.86 22.10
N GLY A 777 1.31 34.15 22.49
CA GLY A 777 1.60 34.70 23.81
C GLY A 777 3.08 34.65 24.18
N VAL A 778 3.36 34.99 25.44
CA VAL A 778 4.69 34.95 26.06
C VAL A 778 4.58 34.22 27.39
N ARG A 779 5.60 33.41 27.73
CA ARG A 779 5.68 32.68 28.98
C ARG A 779 7.09 32.74 29.56
N ASP A 780 7.22 33.28 30.76
CA ASP A 780 8.47 33.24 31.52
C ASP A 780 8.50 31.97 32.37
N ALA A 781 9.45 31.09 32.09
CA ALA A 781 9.69 29.86 32.83
C ALA A 781 11.20 29.59 32.87
N ASN A 782 11.72 28.61 33.63
CA ASN A 782 13.11 28.09 33.55
C ASN A 782 14.28 29.10 33.37
N GLY A 783 14.11 30.37 33.73
CA GLY A 783 15.08 31.45 33.46
C GLY A 783 15.08 31.99 32.02
N LEU A 784 14.12 31.61 31.18
CA LEU A 784 13.97 31.99 29.78
C LEU A 784 12.61 32.68 29.53
N THR A 785 12.55 33.54 28.52
CA THR A 785 11.30 34.13 28.02
C THR A 785 10.90 33.42 26.73
N TRP A 786 9.87 32.58 26.80
CA TRP A 786 9.35 31.83 25.68
C TRP A 786 8.32 32.65 24.91
N LYS A 787 8.48 32.69 23.59
CA LYS A 787 7.45 33.15 22.67
C LYS A 787 6.65 31.96 22.19
N LEU A 788 5.33 32.06 22.31
CA LEU A 788 4.39 31.03 21.91
C LEU A 788 3.76 31.44 20.57
N TYR A 789 3.66 30.49 19.66
CA TYR A 789 3.06 30.64 18.36
C TYR A 789 2.03 29.55 18.12
N TYR A 790 1.05 29.87 17.29
CA TYR A 790 0.01 28.97 16.85
C TYR A 790 -0.08 28.99 15.32
N SER A 791 -0.26 27.81 14.73
CA SER A 791 -0.67 27.65 13.34
C SER A 791 -1.53 26.41 13.21
N THR A 792 -1.84 26.03 11.97
CA THR A 792 -2.44 24.75 11.65
C THR A 792 -1.64 24.01 10.58
N SER A 793 -1.80 22.70 10.49
CA SER A 793 -1.27 21.84 9.44
C SER A 793 -2.39 20.92 8.96
N ASN A 794 -2.84 21.07 7.72
CA ASN A 794 -4.02 20.41 7.19
C ASN A 794 -5.25 20.58 8.11
N GLY A 795 -5.45 21.79 8.64
CA GLY A 795 -6.53 22.14 9.56
C GLY A 795 -6.31 21.73 11.03
N ARG A 796 -5.23 21.01 11.36
CA ARG A 796 -4.94 20.54 12.72
C ARG A 796 -4.06 21.51 13.51
N PRO A 797 -4.31 21.73 14.81
CA PRO A 797 -3.50 22.62 15.66
C PRO A 797 -2.01 22.29 15.68
N VAL A 798 -1.19 23.33 15.55
CA VAL A 798 0.26 23.28 15.74
C VAL A 798 0.69 24.40 16.69
N ASP A 799 1.20 24.01 17.86
CA ASP A 799 1.76 24.94 18.84
C ASP A 799 3.28 24.94 18.77
N VAL A 800 3.89 26.12 18.78
CA VAL A 800 5.35 26.27 18.77
C VAL A 800 5.77 27.19 19.91
N ALA A 801 6.72 26.75 20.72
CA ALA A 801 7.35 27.58 21.74
C ALA A 801 8.84 27.73 21.39
N ALA A 802 9.32 28.97 21.42
CA ALA A 802 10.72 29.27 21.16
C ALA A 802 11.30 30.25 22.19
N ALA A 803 12.49 29.95 22.72
CA ALA A 803 13.21 30.81 23.64
C ALA A 803 14.70 30.88 23.32
N GLU A 804 15.27 32.08 23.36
CA GLU A 804 16.72 32.29 23.19
C GLU A 804 17.47 31.86 24.47
N ASN A 805 18.42 30.93 24.31
CA ASN A 805 19.30 30.43 25.36
C ASN A 805 20.77 30.54 24.91
N GLY A 806 21.39 31.70 25.18
CA GLY A 806 22.75 31.99 24.75
C GLY A 806 22.85 32.16 23.24
N PHE A 807 23.60 31.29 22.56
CA PHE A 807 23.74 31.28 21.09
C PHE A 807 22.74 30.36 20.39
N ASN A 808 21.92 29.63 21.16
CA ASN A 808 20.94 28.71 20.64
C ASN A 808 19.53 29.22 20.94
N THR A 809 18.56 28.74 20.18
CA THR A 809 17.14 28.83 20.47
C THR A 809 16.64 27.43 20.80
N LEU A 810 15.98 27.29 21.95
CA LEU A 810 15.24 26.09 22.31
C LEU A 810 13.87 26.15 21.63
N ILE A 811 13.45 25.05 21.01
CA ILE A 811 12.22 24.97 20.24
C ILE A 811 11.44 23.72 20.68
N ILE A 812 10.17 23.92 20.99
CA ILE A 812 9.19 22.85 21.23
C ILE A 812 8.08 23.05 20.21
N ILE A 813 7.71 21.99 19.49
CA ILE A 813 6.59 21.99 18.55
C ILE A 813 5.66 20.83 18.87
N MET A 814 4.38 21.10 19.07
CA MET A 814 3.35 20.09 19.29
C MET A 814 2.35 20.10 18.14
N PHE A 815 2.13 18.93 17.56
CA PHE A 815 1.00 18.66 16.69
C PHE A 815 -0.06 17.92 17.53
N SER A 816 -1.32 18.28 17.35
CA SER A 816 -2.42 17.62 18.06
C SER A 816 -3.69 17.65 17.23
N HIS A 817 -4.66 16.83 17.61
CA HIS A 817 -5.99 16.90 17.03
C HIS A 817 -6.86 17.99 17.71
N PRO A 818 -7.81 18.61 16.98
CA PRO A 818 -8.66 19.66 17.53
C PRO A 818 -9.41 19.27 18.82
N ASP A 819 -9.82 18.00 18.94
CA ASP A 819 -10.55 17.44 20.07
C ASP A 819 -9.68 17.14 21.30
N GLU A 820 -8.34 17.23 21.17
CA GLU A 820 -7.36 16.96 22.22
C GLU A 820 -6.50 18.19 22.56
N HIS A 821 -6.48 19.18 21.66
CA HIS A 821 -5.55 20.30 21.66
C HIS A 821 -5.50 21.04 22.98
N GLU A 822 -6.64 21.50 23.50
CA GLU A 822 -6.68 22.28 24.75
C GLU A 822 -6.13 21.50 25.96
N ALA A 823 -6.44 20.19 26.04
CA ALA A 823 -5.98 19.34 27.12
C ALA A 823 -4.46 19.09 27.02
N LEU A 824 -3.96 18.75 25.84
CA LEU A 824 -2.53 18.55 25.58
C LEU A 824 -1.76 19.85 25.73
N TYR A 825 -2.29 20.97 25.26
CA TYR A 825 -1.67 22.29 25.40
C TYR A 825 -1.41 22.60 26.89
N ARG A 826 -2.42 22.38 27.73
CA ARG A 826 -2.35 22.69 29.16
C ARG A 826 -1.53 21.71 29.98
N THR A 827 -1.64 20.41 29.70
CA THR A 827 -1.08 19.36 30.57
C THR A 827 0.20 18.73 30.02
N LEU A 828 0.54 19.01 28.77
CA LEU A 828 1.77 18.55 28.12
C LEU A 828 2.62 19.72 27.62
N PHE A 829 2.13 20.50 26.65
CA PHE A 829 2.94 21.51 25.98
C PHE A 829 3.47 22.60 26.94
N LEU A 830 2.62 23.18 27.78
CA LEU A 830 3.06 24.18 28.76
C LEU A 830 4.02 23.61 29.82
N PRO A 831 3.76 22.43 30.44
CA PRO A 831 4.74 21.76 31.30
C PRO A 831 6.08 21.43 30.62
N MET A 832 6.08 21.07 29.33
CA MET A 832 7.31 20.91 28.55
C MET A 832 8.08 22.23 28.45
N VAL A 833 7.38 23.33 28.14
CA VAL A 833 7.97 24.67 28.13
C VAL A 833 8.55 25.03 29.50
N ASP A 834 7.89 24.65 30.59
CA ASP A 834 8.31 24.98 31.96
C ASP A 834 9.55 24.20 32.43
N SER A 835 9.75 22.98 31.91
CA SER A 835 10.82 22.06 32.32
C SER A 835 12.07 22.10 31.45
N ALA A 836 11.94 22.62 30.23
CA ALA A 836 13.00 22.66 29.22
C ALA A 836 14.27 23.39 29.72
N ARG A 837 15.46 22.90 29.37
CA ARG A 837 16.74 23.54 29.70
C ARG A 837 17.88 23.08 28.80
#